data_AF-A0A353E897-F1
#
_entry.id   AF-A0A353E897-F1
#
_cell.length_a   1.000
_cell.length_b   1.000
_cell.length_c   1.000
_cell.angle_alpha   90.00
_cell.angle_beta   90.00
_cell.angle_gamma   90.00
#
_symmetry.space_group_name_H-M   'P 1'
#
loop_
_entity.id
_entity.type
_entity.pdbx_description
1 polymer ?
#
loop_
_entity_poly.entity_id
_entity_poly.type
_entity_poly.pdbx_seq_one_letter_code
_entity_poly.pdbx_strand_id
1 'polypeptide(L)'
;MRRKIYPLLLAATLNLTSCTEVLEPNIDYGGNTYINDYTALVKAVNDLQKSLEERFDALNTLLQNGMAEIKLSIDENTGAIKILTSTTQSGLDKINTSLFNGFDALNTQIKTTGDAIIFAMNENGELLRLKIDENGKLLETTLLANNAALIKCINDNSKTLDERFAALTAAVKAGFTDITASVDKNTGAITLLDKNTNTSLDKINTSLVNGFKAINEHLDSNGNTIVEALNKSNELLTLTISKNGELIEAAIKGQTTAIVAAINDQTKALDERIKALNELITSGLKDIKLEINANTGAISLLDKNTNNSLEKINQNLLDGFANLNTKLVNIDQTLTGLSGNVAKVETAINTQGELIVSKLDKNNNILETNVCGSLADLSNKLNSFNTSFNDKMEVMSDLINAGLLKMETTNSNLGTIGGHIKDLNTSMTNCNGKLDAINGSISNVQGTLNSMNGSIGTLTNKIESGFTTVSKKVEDNGTTVVKAINENGELMTTIFGKDGAKLTAISTKLETLTNNLNDSERGLPAILKAQKALDDAITNPSTGLTAVEKENAKQTQALLATMLKDNGIYEPTSSDGTYMYMDPSLWASVESAGKNSSIYQAISEMIDGSVPTINCTQVTPGSWHTCAKFTPTKSIAELKANAELVSGKPETSSEANGKQVVRIVKVVKEDIEYTVDVSSCYYSTMYIVRVYDARGDYQIYGAATGSRSSNPSTKVPSTTSSKVKVILRPYYNGNICINIRAFAFSYINSNDLPSLFWASDKMTSSARKRK
;
A
#
# COMPACT_ATOMS: atom_id res chain seq x y z
N MET A 1 -14.57 131.30 -96.12
CA MET A 1 -14.54 131.76 -97.53
C MET A 1 -15.27 133.10 -97.62
N ARG A 2 -14.57 134.21 -97.91
CA ARG A 2 -15.19 135.55 -98.05
C ARG A 2 -15.56 135.78 -99.52
N ARG A 3 -16.86 135.76 -99.86
CA ARG A 3 -17.36 136.35 -101.12
C ARG A 3 -17.57 137.85 -100.89
N LYS A 4 -16.81 138.68 -101.60
CA LYS A 4 -16.97 140.15 -101.59
C LYS A 4 -18.14 140.52 -102.50
N ILE A 5 -19.22 141.02 -101.91
CA ILE A 5 -20.30 141.70 -102.63
C ILE A 5 -19.89 143.17 -102.73
N TYR A 6 -19.71 143.67 -103.95
CA TYR A 6 -19.43 145.10 -104.21
C TYR A 6 -20.75 145.87 -104.27
N PRO A 7 -20.87 147.04 -103.60
CA PRO A 7 -22.04 147.89 -103.71
C PRO A 7 -22.11 148.57 -105.08
N LEU A 8 -23.28 148.48 -105.71
CA LEU A 8 -23.64 149.15 -106.95
C LEU A 8 -23.85 150.64 -106.65
N LEU A 9 -22.90 151.49 -107.05
CA LEU A 9 -23.04 152.94 -106.96
C LEU A 9 -23.84 153.41 -108.19
N LEU A 10 -25.16 153.56 -108.05
CA LEU A 10 -25.99 154.17 -109.10
C LEU A 10 -26.10 155.67 -108.82
N ALA A 11 -25.04 156.41 -109.16
CA ALA A 11 -25.07 157.87 -109.23
C ALA A 11 -25.39 158.28 -110.67
N ALA A 12 -26.67 158.36 -111.01
CA ALA A 12 -27.11 159.00 -112.25
C ALA A 12 -27.21 160.51 -112.00
N THR A 13 -26.14 161.25 -112.30
CA THR A 13 -26.19 162.71 -112.40
C THR A 13 -26.85 163.10 -113.72
N LEU A 14 -28.17 163.30 -113.71
CA LEU A 14 -28.89 164.00 -114.78
C LEU A 14 -28.73 165.51 -114.55
N ASN A 15 -27.72 166.11 -115.18
CA ASN A 15 -27.64 167.57 -115.32
C ASN A 15 -28.55 168.00 -116.47
N LEU A 16 -29.68 168.63 -116.15
CA LEU A 16 -30.55 169.37 -117.07
C LEU A 16 -30.72 170.80 -116.57
N THR A 17 -29.88 171.69 -117.09
CA THR A 17 -30.00 173.16 -117.09
C THR A 17 -29.35 173.64 -118.38
N SER A 18 -29.90 174.48 -119.25
CA SER A 18 -31.24 175.08 -119.43
C SER A 18 -31.15 175.79 -120.79
N CYS A 19 -32.12 175.62 -121.68
CA CYS A 19 -32.12 176.32 -122.97
C CYS A 19 -32.25 177.85 -122.78
N THR A 20 -31.24 178.60 -123.23
CA THR A 20 -31.33 180.02 -123.56
C THR A 20 -30.74 180.24 -124.94
N GLU A 21 -31.43 179.79 -125.99
CA GLU A 21 -31.27 180.37 -127.32
C GLU A 21 -32.45 181.32 -127.55
N VAL A 22 -32.15 182.62 -127.59
CA VAL A 22 -33.00 183.63 -128.22
C VAL A 22 -32.72 183.54 -129.72
N LEU A 23 -33.51 182.72 -130.41
CA LEU A 23 -33.73 182.87 -131.84
C LEU A 23 -35.04 183.63 -132.00
N GLU A 24 -34.95 184.94 -132.18
CA GLU A 24 -36.03 185.70 -132.82
C GLU A 24 -35.84 185.61 -134.34
N PRO A 25 -36.67 184.87 -135.07
CA PRO A 25 -36.70 185.01 -136.51
C PRO A 25 -37.66 186.15 -136.82
N ASN A 26 -37.12 187.35 -137.08
CA ASN A 26 -37.92 188.39 -137.72
C ASN A 26 -37.95 188.07 -139.22
N ILE A 27 -39.01 187.39 -139.65
CA ILE A 27 -39.29 187.18 -141.08
C ILE A 27 -40.15 188.34 -141.55
N ASP A 28 -39.55 189.27 -142.30
CA ASP A 28 -40.24 190.38 -142.97
C ASP A 28 -40.91 189.90 -144.26
N TYR A 29 -42.24 189.95 -144.28
CA TYR A 29 -43.07 189.95 -145.48
C TYR A 29 -44.01 191.18 -145.46
N GLY A 30 -43.47 192.39 -145.57
CA GLY A 30 -44.18 193.52 -146.18
C GLY A 30 -45.60 193.84 -145.66
N GLY A 31 -45.85 193.66 -144.36
CA GLY A 31 -47.12 193.97 -143.69
C GLY A 31 -47.96 192.76 -143.27
N ASN A 32 -47.64 192.14 -142.12
CA ASN A 32 -48.53 191.62 -141.04
C ASN A 32 -47.82 190.57 -140.13
N THR A 33 -48.17 190.53 -138.83
CA THR A 33 -47.56 189.78 -137.70
C THR A 33 -48.40 188.56 -137.25
N TYR A 34 -47.79 187.48 -136.68
CA TYR A 34 -48.47 186.47 -135.82
C TYR A 34 -47.54 185.78 -134.76
N ILE A 35 -48.12 185.33 -133.64
CA ILE A 35 -47.52 184.78 -132.38
C ILE A 35 -47.77 183.25 -132.23
N ASN A 36 -46.92 182.53 -131.47
CA ASN A 36 -47.21 181.19 -130.91
C ASN A 36 -46.82 181.08 -129.40
N ASP A 37 -47.66 180.48 -128.55
CA ASP A 37 -47.51 180.36 -127.07
C ASP A 37 -47.47 178.89 -126.60
N TYR A 38 -46.39 178.48 -125.92
CA TYR A 38 -46.12 177.10 -125.44
C TYR A 38 -46.03 176.96 -123.91
N THR A 39 -46.45 177.97 -123.16
CA THR A 39 -46.15 178.09 -121.72
C THR A 39 -46.76 176.96 -120.86
N ALA A 40 -47.95 176.45 -121.21
CA ALA A 40 -48.65 175.42 -120.43
C ALA A 40 -48.01 174.02 -120.51
N LEU A 41 -47.46 173.64 -121.67
CA LEU A 41 -46.82 172.34 -121.87
C LEU A 41 -45.50 172.25 -121.08
N VAL A 42 -44.72 173.33 -121.09
CA VAL A 42 -43.47 173.45 -120.31
C VAL A 42 -43.74 173.28 -118.82
N LYS A 43 -44.83 173.86 -118.30
CA LYS A 43 -45.21 173.72 -116.89
C LYS A 43 -45.55 172.26 -116.52
N ALA A 44 -46.34 171.56 -117.34
CA ALA A 44 -46.71 170.16 -117.07
C ALA A 44 -45.51 169.20 -117.10
N VAL A 45 -44.56 169.42 -118.03
CA VAL A 45 -43.32 168.64 -118.11
C VAL A 45 -42.44 168.89 -116.88
N ASN A 46 -42.31 170.13 -116.43
CA ASN A 46 -41.55 170.48 -115.22
C ASN A 46 -42.20 169.91 -113.95
N ASP A 47 -43.53 169.96 -113.83
CA ASP A 47 -44.25 169.40 -112.69
C ASP A 47 -44.14 167.85 -112.64
N LEU A 48 -44.18 167.17 -113.80
CA LEU A 48 -43.96 165.72 -113.90
C LEU A 48 -42.52 165.34 -113.54
N GLN A 49 -41.53 166.09 -114.03
CA GLN A 49 -40.11 165.90 -113.70
C GLN A 49 -39.90 165.99 -112.18
N LYS A 50 -40.46 167.02 -111.54
CA LYS A 50 -40.39 167.22 -110.08
C LYS A 50 -41.02 166.06 -109.31
N SER A 51 -42.20 165.59 -109.73
CA SER A 51 -42.87 164.47 -109.06
C SER A 51 -42.10 163.14 -109.21
N LEU A 52 -41.45 162.93 -110.35
CA LEU A 52 -40.62 161.74 -110.57
C LEU A 52 -39.36 161.76 -109.69
N GLU A 53 -38.74 162.93 -109.57
CA GLU A 53 -37.56 163.18 -108.74
C GLU A 53 -37.86 162.94 -107.25
N GLU A 54 -38.95 163.52 -106.74
CA GLU A 54 -39.41 163.29 -105.36
C GLU A 54 -39.71 161.80 -105.07
N ARG A 55 -40.25 161.06 -106.03
CA ARG A 55 -40.49 159.60 -105.88
C ARG A 55 -39.19 158.79 -105.90
N PHE A 56 -38.22 159.18 -106.71
CA PHE A 56 -36.90 158.53 -106.73
C PHE A 56 -36.16 158.76 -105.41
N ASP A 57 -36.23 159.97 -104.85
CA ASP A 57 -35.63 160.27 -103.54
C ASP A 57 -36.31 159.50 -102.42
N ALA A 58 -37.64 159.38 -102.42
CA ALA A 58 -38.37 158.58 -101.46
C ALA A 58 -38.02 157.10 -101.55
N LEU A 59 -37.94 156.54 -102.77
CA LEU A 59 -37.54 155.16 -103.00
C LEU A 59 -36.10 154.90 -102.52
N ASN A 60 -35.18 155.83 -102.82
CA ASN A 60 -33.79 155.74 -102.40
C ASN A 60 -33.65 155.82 -100.88
N THR A 61 -34.41 156.70 -100.23
CA THR A 61 -34.48 156.80 -98.77
C THR A 61 -35.02 155.52 -98.15
N LEU A 62 -36.07 154.93 -98.72
CA LEU A 62 -36.67 153.70 -98.22
C LEU A 62 -35.74 152.49 -98.40
N LEU A 63 -35.01 152.43 -99.51
CA LEU A 63 -33.94 151.44 -99.74
C LEU A 63 -32.78 151.61 -98.75
N GLN A 64 -32.36 152.83 -98.48
CA GLN A 64 -31.30 153.11 -97.50
C GLN A 64 -31.73 152.71 -96.09
N ASN A 65 -32.94 153.07 -95.67
CA ASN A 65 -33.49 152.70 -94.37
C ASN A 65 -33.64 151.17 -94.25
N GLY A 66 -34.20 150.51 -95.27
CA GLY A 66 -34.34 149.05 -95.28
C GLY A 66 -32.98 148.34 -95.24
N MET A 67 -31.97 148.84 -95.97
CA MET A 67 -30.60 148.30 -95.87
C MET A 67 -29.96 148.56 -94.51
N ALA A 68 -30.24 149.70 -93.86
CA ALA A 68 -29.75 150.01 -92.52
C ALA A 68 -30.39 149.10 -91.44
N GLU A 69 -31.70 148.85 -91.52
CA GLU A 69 -32.39 147.91 -90.63
C GLU A 69 -31.92 146.47 -90.82
N ILE A 70 -31.76 146.02 -92.08
CA ILE A 70 -31.19 144.71 -92.39
C ILE A 70 -29.78 144.60 -91.80
N LYS A 71 -28.96 145.64 -91.93
CA LYS A 71 -27.63 145.68 -91.34
C LYS A 71 -27.67 145.57 -89.81
N LEU A 72 -28.54 146.34 -89.15
CA LEU A 72 -28.76 146.26 -87.70
C LEU A 72 -29.15 144.84 -87.26
N SER A 73 -30.14 144.22 -87.91
CA SER A 73 -30.54 142.83 -87.61
C SER A 73 -29.43 141.81 -87.88
N ILE A 74 -28.63 141.99 -88.93
CA ILE A 74 -27.47 141.14 -89.21
C ILE A 74 -26.40 141.32 -88.13
N ASP A 75 -26.13 142.55 -87.70
CA ASP A 75 -25.15 142.86 -86.66
C ASP A 75 -25.61 142.30 -85.29
N GLU A 76 -26.90 142.43 -84.94
CA GLU A 76 -27.51 141.83 -83.76
C GLU A 76 -27.43 140.30 -83.79
N ASN A 77 -27.82 139.66 -84.90
CA ASN A 77 -27.70 138.21 -85.05
C ASN A 77 -26.25 137.73 -85.01
N THR A 78 -25.32 138.49 -85.62
CA THR A 78 -23.89 138.18 -85.55
C THR A 78 -23.36 138.28 -84.11
N GLY A 79 -23.82 139.29 -83.35
CA GLY A 79 -23.52 139.43 -81.92
C GLY A 79 -24.07 138.27 -81.09
N ALA A 80 -25.34 137.91 -81.29
CA ALA A 80 -25.99 136.78 -80.61
C ALA A 80 -25.28 135.45 -80.91
N ILE A 81 -24.95 135.19 -82.18
CA ILE A 81 -24.19 134.00 -82.58
C ILE A 81 -22.82 133.97 -81.89
N LYS A 82 -22.12 135.11 -81.83
CA LYS A 82 -20.81 135.21 -81.16
C LYS A 82 -20.91 134.94 -79.66
N ILE A 83 -21.93 135.47 -78.99
CA ILE A 83 -22.22 135.18 -77.58
C ILE A 83 -22.53 133.70 -77.40
N LEU A 84 -23.38 133.12 -78.25
CA LEU A 84 -23.74 131.70 -78.20
C LEU A 84 -22.49 130.82 -78.38
N THR A 85 -21.63 131.11 -79.35
CA THR A 85 -20.35 130.41 -79.55
C THR A 85 -19.47 130.51 -78.31
N SER A 86 -19.32 131.70 -77.73
CA SER A 86 -18.51 131.89 -76.52
C SER A 86 -19.08 131.17 -75.29
N THR A 87 -20.41 131.14 -75.16
CA THR A 87 -21.11 130.47 -74.06
C THR A 87 -20.99 128.97 -74.19
N THR A 88 -21.18 128.43 -75.40
CA THR A 88 -20.99 126.99 -75.70
C THR A 88 -19.55 126.57 -75.47
N GLN A 89 -18.56 127.35 -75.93
CA GLN A 89 -17.14 127.07 -75.67
C GLN A 89 -16.84 127.05 -74.17
N SER A 90 -17.29 128.07 -73.43
CA SER A 90 -17.09 128.12 -71.97
C SER A 90 -17.79 126.96 -71.24
N GLY A 91 -18.99 126.58 -71.68
CA GLY A 91 -19.71 125.41 -71.14
C GLY A 91 -18.94 124.11 -71.38
N LEU A 92 -18.43 123.91 -72.60
CA LEU A 92 -17.60 122.76 -72.95
C LEU A 92 -16.29 122.75 -72.14
N ASP A 93 -15.63 123.89 -71.98
CA ASP A 93 -14.40 124.00 -71.20
C ASP A 93 -14.64 123.67 -69.71
N LYS A 94 -15.76 124.11 -69.14
CA LYS A 94 -16.17 123.76 -67.76
C LYS A 94 -16.48 122.28 -67.61
N ILE A 95 -17.21 121.68 -68.55
CA ILE A 95 -17.50 120.24 -68.56
C ILE A 95 -16.19 119.47 -68.63
N ASN A 96 -15.29 119.84 -69.53
CA ASN A 96 -14.00 119.19 -69.70
C ASN A 96 -13.17 119.29 -68.41
N THR A 97 -13.09 120.49 -67.82
CA THR A 97 -12.41 120.72 -66.53
C THR A 97 -13.02 119.87 -65.41
N SER A 98 -14.35 119.80 -65.33
CA SER A 98 -15.04 118.98 -64.32
C SER A 98 -14.80 117.49 -64.50
N LEU A 99 -14.79 117.00 -65.75
CA LEU A 99 -14.51 115.60 -66.06
C LEU A 99 -13.05 115.24 -65.71
N PHE A 100 -12.08 116.07 -66.10
CA PHE A 100 -10.67 115.84 -65.76
C PHE A 100 -10.43 115.92 -64.26
N ASN A 101 -10.99 116.90 -63.55
CA ASN A 101 -10.90 116.96 -62.09
C ASN A 101 -11.57 115.75 -61.42
N GLY A 102 -12.70 115.28 -61.95
CA GLY A 102 -13.37 114.07 -61.47
C GLY A 102 -12.52 112.82 -61.67
N PHE A 103 -11.88 112.67 -62.84
CA PHE A 103 -10.96 111.56 -63.09
C PHE A 103 -9.70 111.63 -62.25
N ASP A 104 -9.15 112.82 -62.01
CA ASP A 104 -7.97 113.01 -61.15
C ASP A 104 -8.29 112.70 -59.68
N ALA A 105 -9.47 113.14 -59.20
CA ALA A 105 -9.97 112.79 -57.87
C ALA A 105 -10.21 111.29 -57.72
N LEU A 106 -10.83 110.65 -58.72
CA LEU A 106 -11.04 109.20 -58.74
C LEU A 106 -9.70 108.45 -58.73
N ASN A 107 -8.75 108.85 -59.58
CA ASN A 107 -7.42 108.27 -59.64
C ASN A 107 -6.67 108.43 -58.31
N THR A 108 -6.79 109.59 -57.67
CA THR A 108 -6.25 109.86 -56.34
C THR A 108 -6.89 108.97 -55.27
N GLN A 109 -8.21 108.78 -55.31
CA GLN A 109 -8.92 107.89 -54.38
C GLN A 109 -8.55 106.43 -54.60
N ILE A 110 -8.42 105.97 -55.85
CA ILE A 110 -7.96 104.63 -56.21
C ILE A 110 -6.54 104.41 -55.69
N LYS A 111 -5.63 105.36 -55.92
CA LYS A 111 -4.26 105.29 -55.40
C LYS A 111 -4.23 105.22 -53.88
N THR A 112 -4.95 106.11 -53.21
CA THR A 112 -5.03 106.14 -51.73
C THR A 112 -5.58 104.83 -51.16
N THR A 113 -6.65 104.30 -51.78
CA THR A 113 -7.25 103.03 -51.37
C THR A 113 -6.32 101.85 -51.65
N GLY A 114 -5.66 101.85 -52.81
CA GLY A 114 -4.65 100.85 -53.18
C GLY A 114 -3.48 100.83 -52.20
N ASP A 115 -2.93 102.00 -51.87
CA ASP A 115 -1.86 102.15 -50.89
C ASP A 115 -2.29 101.68 -49.49
N ALA A 116 -3.53 101.99 -49.06
CA ALA A 116 -4.09 101.50 -47.80
C ALA A 116 -4.29 99.97 -47.78
N ILE A 117 -4.74 99.39 -48.89
CA ILE A 117 -4.86 97.93 -49.04
C ILE A 117 -3.48 97.28 -48.96
N ILE A 118 -2.49 97.80 -49.68
CA ILE A 118 -1.10 97.31 -49.65
C ILE A 118 -0.55 97.36 -48.23
N PHE A 119 -0.74 98.48 -47.53
CA PHE A 119 -0.31 98.63 -46.14
C PHE A 119 -0.97 97.59 -45.23
N ALA A 120 -2.30 97.44 -45.28
CA ALA A 120 -3.01 96.46 -44.47
C ALA A 120 -2.63 95.01 -44.79
N MET A 121 -2.40 94.70 -46.07
CA MET A 121 -1.93 93.37 -46.49
C MET A 121 -0.52 93.08 -45.97
N ASN A 122 0.38 94.06 -45.98
CA ASN A 122 1.72 93.92 -45.42
C ASN A 122 1.68 93.72 -43.90
N GLU A 123 0.90 94.50 -43.17
CA GLU A 123 0.71 94.34 -41.72
C GLU A 123 0.16 92.94 -41.38
N ASN A 124 -0.85 92.47 -42.12
CA ASN A 124 -1.39 91.13 -41.93
C ASN A 124 -0.36 90.04 -42.27
N GLY A 125 0.46 90.24 -43.31
CA GLY A 125 1.55 89.34 -43.68
C GLY A 125 2.62 89.23 -42.58
N GLU A 126 3.02 90.36 -42.01
CA GLU A 126 3.95 90.39 -40.87
C GLU A 126 3.34 89.76 -39.61
N LEU A 127 2.06 90.01 -39.33
CA LEU A 127 1.38 89.37 -38.21
C LEU A 127 1.31 87.84 -38.39
N LEU A 128 1.00 87.35 -39.59
CA LEU A 128 0.98 85.93 -39.90
C LEU A 128 2.38 85.31 -39.75
N ARG A 129 3.42 85.99 -40.26
CA ARG A 129 4.82 85.57 -40.11
C ARG A 129 5.22 85.48 -38.64
N LEU A 130 4.88 86.49 -37.83
CA LEU A 130 5.16 86.51 -36.39
C LEU A 130 4.43 85.39 -35.65
N LYS A 131 3.16 85.12 -35.98
CA LYS A 131 2.40 84.02 -35.37
C LYS A 131 2.93 82.63 -35.76
N ILE A 132 3.37 82.47 -37.00
CA ILE A 132 4.05 81.23 -37.44
C ILE A 132 5.36 81.04 -36.68
N ASP A 133 6.16 82.09 -36.50
CA ASP A 133 7.42 82.05 -35.73
C ASP A 133 7.18 81.73 -34.25
N GLU A 134 6.19 82.37 -33.62
CA GLU A 134 5.79 82.12 -32.23
C GLU A 134 5.34 80.66 -32.02
N ASN A 135 4.47 80.15 -32.90
CA ASN A 135 4.03 78.76 -32.86
C ASN A 135 5.19 77.78 -33.14
N GLY A 136 6.10 78.13 -34.06
CA GLY A 136 7.31 77.36 -34.35
C GLY A 136 8.22 77.22 -33.12
N LYS A 137 8.49 78.33 -32.43
CA LYS A 137 9.27 78.35 -31.17
C LYS A 137 8.59 77.57 -30.04
N LEU A 138 7.27 77.69 -29.91
CA LEU A 138 6.52 76.94 -28.91
C LEU A 138 6.58 75.43 -29.19
N LEU A 139 6.43 75.04 -30.46
CA LEU A 139 6.54 73.65 -30.90
C LEU A 139 7.95 73.11 -30.65
N GLU A 140 8.99 73.86 -31.02
CA GLU A 140 10.39 73.51 -30.77
C GLU A 140 10.65 73.32 -29.28
N THR A 141 10.23 74.26 -28.44
CA THR A 141 10.38 74.18 -26.98
C THR A 141 9.68 72.95 -26.40
N THR A 142 8.46 72.67 -26.85
CA THR A 142 7.66 71.53 -26.38
C THR A 142 8.30 70.20 -26.80
N LEU A 143 8.77 70.10 -28.03
CA LEU A 143 9.46 68.91 -28.54
C LEU A 143 10.78 68.67 -27.80
N LEU A 144 11.57 69.71 -27.55
CA LEU A 144 12.81 69.62 -26.78
C LEU A 144 12.55 69.15 -25.34
N ALA A 145 11.54 69.72 -24.67
CA ALA A 145 11.16 69.32 -23.31
C ALA A 145 10.70 67.86 -23.24
N ASN A 146 9.84 67.43 -24.18
CA ASN A 146 9.38 66.05 -24.26
C ASN A 146 10.54 65.08 -24.52
N ASN A 147 11.44 65.39 -25.46
CA ASN A 147 12.61 64.58 -25.74
C ASN A 147 13.53 64.47 -24.51
N ALA A 148 13.77 65.57 -23.79
CA ALA A 148 14.56 65.56 -22.57
C ALA A 148 13.93 64.67 -21.48
N ALA A 149 12.61 64.73 -21.31
CA ALA A 149 11.88 63.88 -20.36
C ALA A 149 11.93 62.39 -20.76
N LEU A 150 11.77 62.07 -22.05
CA LEU A 150 11.92 60.72 -22.59
C LEU A 150 13.33 60.18 -22.37
N ILE A 151 14.37 60.96 -22.70
CA ILE A 151 15.77 60.59 -22.49
C ILE A 151 16.01 60.32 -21.00
N LYS A 152 15.51 61.18 -20.11
CA LYS A 152 15.63 60.98 -18.67
C LYS A 152 14.96 59.68 -18.21
N CYS A 153 13.72 59.42 -18.65
CA CYS A 153 12.99 58.19 -18.32
C CYS A 153 13.73 56.93 -18.80
N ILE A 154 14.23 56.95 -20.04
CA ILE A 154 15.02 55.85 -20.61
C ILE A 154 16.28 55.63 -19.78
N ASN A 155 17.02 56.68 -19.46
CA ASN A 155 18.24 56.59 -18.66
C ASN A 155 17.98 56.09 -17.24
N ASP A 156 16.93 56.56 -16.58
CA ASP A 156 16.52 56.12 -15.24
C ASP A 156 16.13 54.62 -15.25
N ASN A 157 15.42 54.18 -16.29
CA ASN A 157 15.07 52.76 -16.48
C ASN A 157 16.30 51.90 -16.75
N SER A 158 17.22 52.36 -17.61
CA SER A 158 18.50 51.66 -17.87
C SER A 158 19.31 51.51 -16.58
N LYS A 159 19.44 52.57 -15.79
CA LYS A 159 20.11 52.52 -14.48
C LYS A 159 19.44 51.54 -13.53
N THR A 160 18.11 51.55 -13.46
CA THR A 160 17.34 50.61 -12.62
C THR A 160 17.56 49.16 -13.07
N LEU A 161 17.61 48.91 -14.38
CA LEU A 161 17.89 47.59 -14.91
C LEU A 161 19.32 47.13 -14.58
N ASP A 162 20.32 48.00 -14.70
CA ASP A 162 21.70 47.70 -14.33
C ASP A 162 21.81 47.34 -12.84
N GLU A 163 21.14 48.09 -11.97
CA GLU A 163 21.07 47.80 -10.52
C GLU A 163 20.41 46.44 -10.25
N ARG A 164 19.31 46.11 -10.95
CA ARG A 164 18.63 44.81 -10.82
C ARG A 164 19.50 43.66 -11.32
N PHE A 165 20.23 43.84 -12.42
CA PHE A 165 21.15 42.81 -12.93
C PHE A 165 22.35 42.60 -12.00
N ALA A 166 22.88 43.67 -11.41
CA ALA A 166 23.94 43.58 -10.40
C ALA A 166 23.46 42.82 -9.15
N ALA A 167 22.26 43.14 -8.65
CA ALA A 167 21.65 42.45 -7.51
C ALA A 167 21.39 40.96 -7.81
N LEU A 168 20.87 40.64 -9.00
CA LEU A 168 20.67 39.27 -9.43
C LEU A 168 21.99 38.50 -9.51
N THR A 169 23.02 39.12 -10.10
CA THR A 169 24.37 38.52 -10.20
C THR A 169 24.95 38.22 -8.82
N ALA A 170 24.81 39.16 -7.87
CA ALA A 170 25.26 38.98 -6.50
C ALA A 170 24.50 37.84 -5.78
N ALA A 171 23.17 37.79 -5.92
CA ALA A 171 22.35 36.74 -5.34
C ALA A 171 22.70 35.35 -5.88
N VAL A 172 22.90 35.23 -7.19
CA VAL A 172 23.33 33.98 -7.83
C VAL A 172 24.71 33.56 -7.34
N LYS A 173 25.67 34.49 -7.25
CA LYS A 173 27.03 34.21 -6.75
C LYS A 173 27.04 33.77 -5.29
N ALA A 174 26.22 34.39 -4.44
CA ALA A 174 26.04 34.01 -3.05
C ALA A 174 25.43 32.61 -2.94
N GLY A 175 24.36 32.33 -3.69
CA GLY A 175 23.72 31.01 -3.72
C GLY A 175 24.68 29.90 -4.15
N PHE A 176 25.52 30.13 -5.15
CA PHE A 176 26.56 29.16 -5.54
C PHE A 176 27.62 28.98 -4.45
N THR A 177 27.99 30.03 -3.73
CA THR A 177 28.94 29.94 -2.61
C THR A 177 28.39 29.08 -1.47
N ASP A 178 27.10 29.25 -1.13
CA ASP A 178 26.42 28.46 -0.10
C ASP A 178 26.27 26.98 -0.51
N ILE A 179 25.98 26.73 -1.79
CA ILE A 179 25.95 25.37 -2.37
C ILE A 179 27.33 24.73 -2.26
N THR A 180 28.40 25.43 -2.68
CA THR A 180 29.77 24.93 -2.57
C THR A 180 30.13 24.59 -1.13
N ALA A 181 29.84 25.48 -0.17
CA ALA A 181 30.11 25.23 1.25
C ALA A 181 29.34 23.99 1.79
N SER A 182 28.09 23.80 1.36
CA SER A 182 27.29 22.64 1.74
C SER A 182 27.83 21.34 1.13
N VAL A 183 28.27 21.38 -0.13
CA VAL A 183 28.92 20.26 -0.82
C VAL A 183 30.23 19.88 -0.13
N ASP A 184 31.05 20.86 0.25
CA ASP A 184 32.31 20.62 0.96
C ASP A 184 32.07 19.98 2.33
N LYS A 185 31.07 20.47 3.08
CA LYS A 185 30.68 19.88 4.36
C LYS A 185 30.21 18.42 4.22
N ASN A 186 29.39 18.14 3.21
CA ASN A 186 28.93 16.79 2.93
C ASN A 186 30.08 15.88 2.49
N THR A 187 30.99 16.38 1.66
CA THR A 187 32.19 15.65 1.22
C THR A 187 33.10 15.30 2.39
N GLY A 188 33.29 16.23 3.33
CA GLY A 188 34.03 15.98 4.57
C GLY A 188 33.35 14.94 5.46
N ALA A 189 32.03 14.99 5.61
CA ALA A 189 31.27 14.00 6.38
C ALA A 189 31.35 12.59 5.76
N ILE A 190 31.24 12.49 4.43
CA ILE A 190 31.38 11.23 3.69
C ILE A 190 32.79 10.65 3.88
N THR A 191 33.83 11.47 3.72
CA THR A 191 35.23 11.05 3.94
C THR A 191 35.44 10.52 5.35
N LEU A 192 34.84 11.16 6.37
CA LEU A 192 34.94 10.70 7.75
C LEU A 192 34.20 9.38 7.97
N LEU A 193 33.01 9.23 7.38
CA LEU A 193 32.24 8.00 7.44
C LEU A 193 33.00 6.82 6.81
N ASP A 194 33.62 7.05 5.66
CA ASP A 194 34.45 6.05 4.96
C ASP A 194 35.65 5.62 5.83
N LYS A 195 36.39 6.58 6.40
CA LYS A 195 37.49 6.29 7.32
C LYS A 195 37.06 5.47 8.54
N ASN A 196 35.92 5.83 9.14
CA ASN A 196 35.39 5.12 10.30
C ASN A 196 34.93 3.69 9.94
N THR A 197 34.32 3.52 8.77
CA THR A 197 33.87 2.22 8.25
C THR A 197 35.08 1.32 8.00
N ASN A 198 36.09 1.80 7.28
CA ASN A 198 37.32 1.04 7.01
C ASN A 198 38.05 0.66 8.32
N THR A 199 38.18 1.60 9.26
CA THR A 199 38.77 1.30 10.59
C THR A 199 38.01 0.22 11.35
N SER A 200 36.67 0.24 11.27
CA SER A 200 35.83 -0.75 11.95
C SER A 200 35.95 -2.13 11.28
N LEU A 201 35.97 -2.16 9.94
CA LEU A 201 36.20 -3.39 9.17
C LEU A 201 37.58 -3.99 9.47
N ASP A 202 38.63 -3.18 9.56
CA ASP A 202 39.98 -3.64 9.92
C ASP A 202 40.03 -4.26 11.32
N LYS A 203 39.34 -3.65 12.30
CA LYS A 203 39.21 -4.21 13.65
C LYS A 203 38.47 -5.53 13.65
N ILE A 204 37.35 -5.62 12.94
CA ILE A 204 36.57 -6.86 12.81
C ILE A 204 37.44 -7.94 12.16
N ASN A 205 38.11 -7.63 11.05
CA ASN A 205 38.99 -8.55 10.35
C ASN A 205 40.13 -9.05 11.24
N THR A 206 40.79 -8.15 11.96
CA THR A 206 41.85 -8.50 12.92
C THR A 206 41.33 -9.39 14.04
N SER A 207 40.15 -9.08 14.59
CA SER A 207 39.52 -9.89 15.64
C SER A 207 39.14 -11.29 15.14
N LEU A 208 38.64 -11.41 13.92
CA LEU A 208 38.29 -12.70 13.31
C LEU A 208 39.54 -13.54 13.06
N VAL A 209 40.59 -12.94 12.46
CA VAL A 209 41.87 -13.64 12.22
C VAL A 209 42.48 -14.12 13.54
N ASN A 210 42.51 -13.26 14.57
CA ASN A 210 43.01 -13.64 15.89
C ASN A 210 42.14 -14.73 16.55
N GLY A 211 40.82 -14.63 16.43
CA GLY A 211 39.88 -15.63 16.93
C GLY A 211 40.10 -17.00 16.28
N PHE A 212 40.23 -17.05 14.95
CA PHE A 212 40.53 -18.30 14.24
C PHE A 212 41.91 -18.86 14.59
N LYS A 213 42.92 -18.00 14.74
CA LYS A 213 44.25 -18.43 15.20
C LYS A 213 44.19 -19.07 16.58
N ALA A 214 43.51 -18.44 17.55
CA ALA A 214 43.35 -18.98 18.89
C ALA A 214 42.59 -20.31 18.92
N ILE A 215 41.53 -20.44 18.11
CA ILE A 215 40.81 -21.71 17.94
C ILE A 215 41.75 -22.80 17.41
N ASN A 216 42.56 -22.48 16.40
CA ASN A 216 43.50 -23.45 15.84
C ASN A 216 44.55 -23.89 16.87
N GLU A 217 45.14 -22.94 17.61
CA GLU A 217 46.08 -23.22 18.70
C GLU A 217 45.45 -24.10 19.81
N HIS A 218 44.18 -23.86 20.16
CA HIS A 218 43.45 -24.70 21.11
C HIS A 218 43.18 -26.10 20.56
N LEU A 219 42.81 -26.23 19.29
CA LEU A 219 42.60 -27.53 18.64
C LEU A 219 43.92 -28.33 18.59
N ASP A 220 45.03 -27.68 18.26
CA ASP A 220 46.36 -28.30 18.25
C ASP A 220 46.76 -28.76 19.66
N SER A 221 46.56 -27.92 20.68
CA SER A 221 46.86 -28.26 22.08
C SER A 221 45.98 -29.42 22.59
N ASN A 222 44.68 -29.39 22.31
CA ASN A 222 43.77 -30.47 22.67
C ASN A 222 44.13 -31.76 21.93
N GLY A 223 44.41 -31.67 20.62
CA GLY A 223 44.85 -32.80 19.81
C GLY A 223 46.11 -33.47 20.39
N ASN A 224 47.12 -32.69 20.73
CA ASN A 224 48.34 -33.19 21.37
C ASN A 224 48.05 -33.83 22.74
N THR A 225 47.21 -33.21 23.57
CA THR A 225 46.82 -33.75 24.88
C THR A 225 46.12 -35.10 24.74
N ILE A 226 45.22 -35.23 23.76
CA ILE A 226 44.53 -36.50 23.45
C ILE A 226 45.54 -37.55 23.00
N VAL A 227 46.45 -37.20 22.09
CA VAL A 227 47.50 -38.13 21.62
C VAL A 227 48.38 -38.59 22.78
N GLU A 228 48.83 -37.69 23.65
CA GLU A 228 49.61 -38.04 24.84
C GLU A 228 48.85 -38.97 25.79
N ALA A 229 47.56 -38.71 26.02
CA ALA A 229 46.72 -39.56 26.85
C ALA A 229 46.54 -40.96 26.25
N LEU A 230 46.31 -41.04 24.93
CA LEU A 230 46.21 -42.30 24.21
C LEU A 230 47.53 -43.08 24.26
N ASN A 231 48.67 -42.42 24.09
CA ASN A 231 49.98 -43.05 24.19
C ASN A 231 50.23 -43.63 25.58
N LYS A 232 49.98 -42.85 26.65
CA LYS A 232 50.07 -43.35 28.05
C LYS A 232 49.14 -44.53 28.29
N SER A 233 47.92 -44.47 27.77
CA SER A 233 46.97 -45.59 27.88
C SER A 233 47.46 -46.84 27.14
N ASN A 234 48.07 -46.67 25.96
CA ASN A 234 48.62 -47.76 25.18
C ASN A 234 49.85 -48.39 25.87
N GLU A 235 50.73 -47.57 26.47
CA GLU A 235 51.84 -48.05 27.30
C GLU A 235 51.34 -48.88 28.49
N LEU A 236 50.32 -48.38 29.20
CA LEU A 236 49.72 -49.09 30.34
C LEU A 236 49.07 -50.41 29.91
N LEU A 237 48.34 -50.41 28.79
CA LEU A 237 47.75 -51.61 28.22
C LEU A 237 48.83 -52.64 27.86
N THR A 238 49.90 -52.19 27.21
CA THR A 238 51.06 -53.03 26.87
C THR A 238 51.69 -53.65 28.11
N LEU A 239 51.91 -52.85 29.16
CA LEU A 239 52.47 -53.33 30.43
C LEU A 239 51.55 -54.37 31.10
N THR A 240 50.23 -54.12 31.09
CA THR A 240 49.23 -55.03 31.67
C THR A 240 49.19 -56.36 30.92
N ILE A 241 49.19 -56.33 29.58
CA ILE A 241 49.21 -57.54 28.74
C ILE A 241 50.50 -58.32 29.00
N SER A 242 51.65 -57.64 29.04
CA SER A 242 52.94 -58.27 29.33
C SER A 242 52.93 -58.94 30.71
N LYS A 243 52.44 -58.24 31.74
CA LYS A 243 52.39 -58.81 33.10
C LYS A 243 51.47 -60.02 33.20
N ASN A 244 50.31 -59.95 32.57
CA ASN A 244 49.39 -61.07 32.48
C ASN A 244 50.01 -62.25 31.72
N GLY A 245 50.76 -61.97 30.64
CA GLY A 245 51.54 -62.96 29.91
C GLY A 245 52.55 -63.69 30.80
N GLU A 246 53.35 -62.96 31.59
CA GLU A 246 54.29 -63.55 32.56
C GLU A 246 53.58 -64.41 33.60
N LEU A 247 52.45 -63.95 34.15
CA LEU A 247 51.69 -64.68 35.16
C LEU A 247 51.09 -65.98 34.58
N ILE A 248 50.55 -65.91 33.36
CA ILE A 248 50.05 -67.08 32.64
C ILE A 248 51.19 -68.07 32.36
N GLU A 249 52.34 -67.58 31.89
CA GLU A 249 53.51 -68.44 31.65
C GLU A 249 53.98 -69.12 32.94
N ALA A 250 54.08 -68.39 34.05
CA ALA A 250 54.44 -68.94 35.34
C ALA A 250 53.42 -69.98 35.84
N ALA A 251 52.12 -69.72 35.67
CA ALA A 251 51.05 -70.65 36.04
C ALA A 251 51.12 -71.94 35.21
N ILE A 252 51.29 -71.83 33.88
CA ILE A 252 51.43 -72.98 32.97
C ILE A 252 52.70 -73.77 33.32
N LYS A 253 53.83 -73.12 33.56
CA LYS A 253 55.07 -73.78 34.00
C LYS A 253 54.85 -74.53 35.31
N GLY A 254 54.25 -73.88 36.32
CA GLY A 254 53.96 -74.50 37.62
C GLY A 254 53.04 -75.72 37.49
N GLN A 255 51.95 -75.60 36.73
CA GLN A 255 51.03 -76.71 36.47
C GLN A 255 51.71 -77.85 35.72
N THR A 256 52.55 -77.53 34.73
CA THR A 256 53.32 -78.51 33.97
C THR A 256 54.29 -79.26 34.88
N THR A 257 55.04 -78.57 35.74
CA THR A 257 55.92 -79.19 36.74
C THR A 257 55.15 -80.08 37.70
N ALA A 258 53.97 -79.65 38.19
CA ALA A 258 53.13 -80.45 39.07
C ALA A 258 52.60 -81.71 38.39
N ILE A 259 52.16 -81.61 37.12
CA ILE A 259 51.73 -82.76 36.32
C ILE A 259 52.90 -83.73 36.09
N VAL A 260 54.09 -83.21 35.73
CA VAL A 260 55.29 -84.05 35.56
C VAL A 260 55.66 -84.76 36.86
N ALA A 261 55.63 -84.07 38.00
CA ALA A 261 55.87 -84.67 39.31
C ALA A 261 54.85 -85.79 39.60
N ALA A 262 53.56 -85.53 39.40
CA ALA A 262 52.51 -86.52 39.60
C ALA A 262 52.65 -87.75 38.69
N ILE A 263 53.00 -87.55 37.41
CA ILE A 263 53.29 -88.64 36.46
C ILE A 263 54.50 -89.45 36.93
N ASN A 264 55.57 -88.78 37.37
CA ASN A 264 56.77 -89.45 37.87
C ASN A 264 56.49 -90.25 39.14
N ASP A 265 55.71 -89.70 40.08
CA ASP A 265 55.30 -90.39 41.30
C ASP A 265 54.43 -91.61 40.99
N GLN A 266 53.47 -91.49 40.07
CA GLN A 266 52.67 -92.62 39.59
C GLN A 266 53.52 -93.68 38.90
N THR A 267 54.50 -93.27 38.09
CA THR A 267 55.44 -94.17 37.42
C THR A 267 56.26 -94.95 38.44
N LYS A 268 56.80 -94.27 39.45
CA LYS A 268 57.54 -94.90 40.55
C LYS A 268 56.68 -95.87 41.35
N ALA A 269 55.45 -95.47 41.69
CA ALA A 269 54.50 -96.35 42.39
C ALA A 269 54.13 -97.58 41.55
N LEU A 270 53.98 -97.43 40.24
CA LEU A 270 53.73 -98.54 39.33
C LEU A 270 54.94 -99.48 39.26
N ASP A 271 56.16 -98.94 39.17
CA ASP A 271 57.40 -99.71 39.21
C ASP A 271 57.54 -100.51 40.52
N GLU A 272 57.23 -99.89 41.67
CA GLU A 272 57.22 -100.57 42.97
C GLU A 272 56.18 -101.69 43.02
N ARG A 273 54.96 -101.45 42.50
CA ARG A 273 53.92 -102.49 42.41
C ARG A 273 54.35 -103.65 41.51
N ILE A 274 54.99 -103.36 40.36
CA ILE A 274 55.52 -104.39 39.45
C ILE A 274 56.62 -105.19 40.13
N LYS A 275 57.55 -104.54 40.86
CA LYS A 275 58.58 -105.24 41.64
C LYS A 275 57.97 -106.17 42.69
N ALA A 276 57.02 -105.68 43.48
CA ALA A 276 56.34 -106.48 44.49
C ALA A 276 55.57 -107.67 43.87
N LEU A 277 54.88 -107.45 42.75
CA LEU A 277 54.25 -108.52 41.96
C LEU A 277 55.27 -109.55 41.50
N ASN A 278 56.41 -109.10 40.99
CA ASN A 278 57.47 -109.98 40.50
C ASN A 278 58.10 -110.81 41.65
N GLU A 279 58.32 -110.21 42.81
CA GLU A 279 58.78 -110.90 44.03
C GLU A 279 57.77 -111.94 44.51
N LEU A 280 56.48 -111.60 44.56
CA LEU A 280 55.40 -112.52 44.90
C LEU A 280 55.30 -113.69 43.92
N ILE A 281 55.35 -113.43 42.61
CA ILE A 281 55.36 -114.48 41.58
C ILE A 281 56.58 -115.37 41.75
N THR A 282 57.77 -114.78 41.95
CA THR A 282 59.01 -115.54 42.14
C THR A 282 58.94 -116.43 43.39
N SER A 283 58.43 -115.90 44.51
CA SER A 283 58.22 -116.68 45.73
C SER A 283 57.19 -117.79 45.52
N GLY A 284 56.03 -117.48 44.94
CA GLY A 284 54.99 -118.47 44.67
C GLY A 284 55.46 -119.59 43.75
N LEU A 285 56.23 -119.27 42.70
CA LEU A 285 56.86 -120.27 41.84
C LEU A 285 57.90 -121.13 42.58
N LYS A 286 58.66 -120.53 43.51
CA LYS A 286 59.61 -121.28 44.36
C LYS A 286 58.87 -122.26 45.27
N ASP A 287 57.77 -121.84 45.89
CA ASP A 287 56.96 -122.68 46.77
C ASP A 287 56.30 -123.83 45.98
N ILE A 288 55.73 -123.53 44.82
CA ILE A 288 55.21 -124.56 43.89
C ILE A 288 56.33 -125.54 43.50
N LYS A 289 57.54 -125.05 43.21
CA LYS A 289 58.68 -125.92 42.87
C LYS A 289 59.09 -126.81 44.05
N LEU A 290 59.08 -126.30 45.28
CA LEU A 290 59.34 -127.10 46.48
C LEU A 290 58.28 -128.19 46.65
N GLU A 291 57.01 -127.88 46.46
CA GLU A 291 55.90 -128.83 46.57
C GLU A 291 55.94 -129.90 45.45
N ILE A 292 56.20 -129.50 44.20
CA ILE A 292 56.42 -130.44 43.09
C ILE A 292 57.58 -131.38 43.41
N ASN A 293 58.70 -130.87 43.93
CA ASN A 293 59.83 -131.71 44.32
C ASN A 293 59.47 -132.69 45.44
N ALA A 294 58.72 -132.24 46.45
CA ALA A 294 58.23 -133.10 47.53
C ALA A 294 57.30 -134.21 46.99
N ASN A 295 56.34 -133.85 46.13
CA ASN A 295 55.44 -134.80 45.47
C ASN A 295 56.20 -135.77 44.55
N THR A 296 57.19 -135.29 43.81
CA THR A 296 58.06 -136.15 42.98
C THR A 296 58.83 -137.16 43.85
N GLY A 297 59.36 -136.72 45.00
CA GLY A 297 60.00 -137.61 45.97
C GLY A 297 59.05 -138.64 46.56
N ALA A 298 57.83 -138.23 46.92
CA ALA A 298 56.78 -139.12 47.43
C ALA A 298 56.35 -140.16 46.38
N ILE A 299 56.16 -139.74 45.13
CA ILE A 299 55.86 -140.63 43.99
C ILE A 299 57.00 -141.62 43.78
N SER A 300 58.27 -141.19 43.82
CA SER A 300 59.42 -142.08 43.67
C SER A 300 59.51 -143.13 44.79
N LEU A 301 59.18 -142.76 46.02
CA LEU A 301 59.05 -143.69 47.16
C LEU A 301 57.89 -144.68 46.96
N LEU A 302 56.73 -144.20 46.51
CA LEU A 302 55.56 -145.02 46.16
C LEU A 302 55.88 -146.02 45.05
N ASP A 303 56.56 -145.59 43.99
CA ASP A 303 56.98 -146.42 42.87
C ASP A 303 57.96 -147.50 43.34
N LYS A 304 58.97 -147.14 44.14
CA LYS A 304 59.91 -148.10 44.74
C LYS A 304 59.20 -149.13 45.64
N ASN A 305 58.25 -148.69 46.47
CA ASN A 305 57.47 -149.58 47.34
C ASN A 305 56.54 -150.51 46.55
N THR A 306 55.91 -149.99 45.48
CA THR A 306 55.04 -150.75 44.60
C THR A 306 55.83 -151.81 43.84
N ASN A 307 56.98 -151.45 43.25
CA ASN A 307 57.87 -152.38 42.56
C ASN A 307 58.40 -153.47 43.50
N ASN A 308 58.87 -153.12 44.70
CA ASN A 308 59.32 -154.11 45.69
C ASN A 308 58.19 -155.08 46.12
N SER A 309 56.97 -154.58 46.25
CA SER A 309 55.81 -155.40 46.63
C SER A 309 55.40 -156.35 45.50
N LEU A 310 55.39 -155.86 44.26
CA LEU A 310 55.15 -156.68 43.07
C LEU A 310 56.22 -157.77 42.91
N GLU A 311 57.49 -157.44 43.12
CA GLU A 311 58.61 -158.40 43.04
C GLU A 311 58.47 -159.52 44.08
N LYS A 312 58.10 -159.19 45.33
CA LYS A 312 57.77 -160.19 46.37
C LYS A 312 56.56 -161.05 46.01
N ILE A 313 55.48 -160.45 45.50
CA ILE A 313 54.29 -161.20 45.05
C ILE A 313 54.66 -162.16 43.92
N ASN A 314 55.46 -161.71 42.96
CA ASN A 314 55.88 -162.51 41.83
C ASN A 314 56.73 -163.70 42.27
N GLN A 315 57.66 -163.51 43.21
CA GLN A 315 58.44 -164.61 43.78
C GLN A 315 57.56 -165.62 44.54
N ASN A 316 56.61 -165.15 45.35
CA ASN A 316 55.66 -166.02 46.05
C ASN A 316 54.79 -166.84 45.08
N LEU A 317 54.36 -166.25 43.96
CA LEU A 317 53.59 -166.95 42.92
C LEU A 317 54.44 -168.01 42.22
N LEU A 318 55.69 -167.69 41.85
CA LEU A 318 56.63 -168.65 41.27
C LEU A 318 56.87 -169.86 42.19
N ASP A 319 57.12 -169.60 43.48
CA ASP A 319 57.33 -170.65 44.48
C ASP A 319 56.05 -171.50 44.68
N GLY A 320 54.88 -170.85 44.69
CA GLY A 320 53.58 -171.51 44.77
C GLY A 320 53.28 -172.41 43.57
N PHE A 321 53.57 -171.95 42.35
CA PHE A 321 53.42 -172.76 41.14
C PHE A 321 54.38 -173.94 41.11
N ALA A 322 55.63 -173.78 41.57
CA ALA A 322 56.58 -174.89 41.67
C ALA A 322 56.06 -176.00 42.62
N ASN A 323 55.50 -175.63 43.77
CA ASN A 323 54.92 -176.57 44.74
C ASN A 323 53.68 -177.29 44.17
N LEU A 324 52.76 -176.54 43.54
CA LEU A 324 51.59 -177.10 42.85
C LEU A 324 52.00 -178.12 41.79
N ASN A 325 53.03 -177.80 40.99
CA ASN A 325 53.53 -178.68 39.95
C ASN A 325 54.06 -180.01 40.53
N THR A 326 54.80 -179.98 41.64
CA THR A 326 55.25 -181.21 42.34
C THR A 326 54.06 -182.05 42.83
N LYS A 327 53.01 -181.43 43.38
CA LYS A 327 51.80 -182.15 43.82
C LYS A 327 51.04 -182.80 42.67
N LEU A 328 50.94 -182.12 41.51
CA LEU A 328 50.30 -182.63 40.30
C LEU A 328 50.99 -183.88 39.76
N VAL A 329 52.33 -183.91 39.74
CA VAL A 329 53.11 -185.09 39.33
C VAL A 329 52.82 -186.30 40.22
N ASN A 330 52.67 -186.11 41.53
CA ASN A 330 52.33 -187.20 42.46
C ASN A 330 50.89 -187.71 42.28
N ILE A 331 49.94 -186.83 41.94
CA ILE A 331 48.55 -187.21 41.63
C ILE A 331 48.50 -188.06 40.35
N ASP A 332 49.26 -187.69 39.32
CA ASP A 332 49.33 -188.41 38.04
C ASP A 332 49.79 -189.88 38.20
N GLN A 333 50.80 -190.11 39.04
CA GLN A 333 51.23 -191.47 39.42
C GLN A 333 50.12 -192.28 40.12
N THR A 334 49.30 -191.63 40.95
CA THR A 334 48.20 -192.29 41.68
C THR A 334 47.03 -192.65 40.76
N LEU A 335 46.69 -191.77 39.81
CA LEU A 335 45.65 -191.98 38.80
C LEU A 335 45.98 -193.14 37.86
N THR A 336 47.24 -193.30 37.49
CA THR A 336 47.71 -194.43 36.67
C THR A 336 47.46 -195.78 37.36
N GLY A 337 47.61 -195.85 38.69
CA GLY A 337 47.30 -197.05 39.48
C GLY A 337 45.79 -197.36 39.59
N LEU A 338 44.94 -196.33 39.70
CA LEU A 338 43.47 -196.49 39.76
C LEU A 338 42.87 -196.95 38.43
N SER A 339 43.39 -196.48 37.30
CA SER A 339 42.98 -196.90 35.95
C SER A 339 43.08 -198.42 35.75
N GLY A 340 44.14 -199.06 36.27
CA GLY A 340 44.29 -200.52 36.23
C GLY A 340 43.26 -201.30 37.05
N ASN A 341 42.66 -200.69 38.09
CA ASN A 341 41.60 -201.29 38.88
C ASN A 341 40.23 -201.15 38.22
N VAL A 342 39.97 -200.03 37.52
CA VAL A 342 38.72 -199.78 36.78
C VAL A 342 38.51 -200.79 35.66
N ALA A 343 39.56 -201.16 34.92
CA ALA A 343 39.48 -202.17 33.86
C ALA A 343 38.99 -203.55 34.36
N LYS A 344 39.26 -203.91 35.63
CA LYS A 344 38.77 -205.15 36.25
C LYS A 344 37.28 -205.09 36.61
N VAL A 345 36.78 -203.91 36.98
CA VAL A 345 35.37 -203.67 37.33
C VAL A 345 34.48 -203.62 36.08
N GLU A 346 35.01 -203.07 34.99
CA GLU A 346 34.30 -202.97 33.70
C GLU A 346 33.95 -204.34 33.12
N THR A 347 34.81 -205.35 33.33
CA THR A 347 34.52 -206.74 32.92
C THR A 347 33.37 -207.35 33.74
N ALA A 348 33.22 -206.97 35.02
CA ALA A 348 32.18 -207.49 35.91
C ALA A 348 30.79 -206.86 35.67
N ILE A 349 30.74 -205.57 35.29
CA ILE A 349 29.48 -204.85 35.00
C ILE A 349 28.81 -205.37 33.72
N ASN A 350 29.57 -205.67 32.69
CA ASN A 350 29.02 -206.13 31.40
C ASN A 350 28.26 -207.46 31.52
N THR A 351 28.69 -208.39 32.39
CA THR A 351 27.98 -209.65 32.65
C THR A 351 26.64 -209.43 33.38
N GLN A 352 26.53 -208.39 34.21
CA GLN A 352 25.31 -208.09 34.98
C GLN A 352 24.26 -207.33 34.14
N GLY A 353 24.69 -206.56 33.14
CA GLY A 353 23.83 -205.76 32.26
C GLY A 353 22.90 -206.59 31.37
N GLU A 354 23.36 -207.71 30.82
CA GLU A 354 22.53 -208.60 29.97
C GLU A 354 21.32 -209.19 30.72
N LEU A 355 21.44 -209.37 32.04
CA LEU A 355 20.41 -209.94 32.90
C LEU A 355 19.27 -208.95 33.24
N ILE A 356 19.53 -207.65 33.11
CA ILE A 356 18.59 -206.56 33.41
C ILE A 356 17.68 -206.29 32.20
N VAL A 357 18.22 -206.33 30.98
CA VAL A 357 17.46 -206.09 29.74
C VAL A 357 16.27 -207.05 29.61
N SER A 358 16.46 -208.34 29.91
CA SER A 358 15.40 -209.36 29.87
C SER A 358 14.19 -209.07 30.80
N LYS A 359 14.37 -208.27 31.86
CA LYS A 359 13.29 -207.93 32.81
C LYS A 359 12.50 -206.67 32.43
N LEU A 360 13.07 -205.78 31.63
CA LEU A 360 12.42 -204.53 31.21
C LEU A 360 11.41 -204.75 30.06
N ASP A 361 11.68 -205.68 29.15
CA ASP A 361 10.80 -205.97 28.01
C ASP A 361 9.39 -206.47 28.40
N LYS A 362 9.25 -207.07 29.60
CA LYS A 362 7.94 -207.53 30.11
C LYS A 362 7.03 -206.41 30.61
N ASN A 363 7.59 -205.32 31.13
CA ASN A 363 6.78 -204.26 31.75
C ASN A 363 6.27 -203.25 30.72
N ASN A 364 6.94 -203.10 29.58
CA ASN A 364 6.57 -202.12 28.56
C ASN A 364 5.27 -202.50 27.79
N ASN A 365 5.00 -203.80 27.63
CA ASN A 365 3.79 -204.30 26.93
C ASN A 365 2.46 -204.02 27.65
N ILE A 366 2.48 -203.62 28.94
CA ILE A 366 1.26 -203.33 29.72
C ILE A 366 0.83 -201.86 29.58
N LEU A 367 1.77 -200.96 29.22
CA LEU A 367 1.55 -199.51 29.25
C LEU A 367 0.92 -198.92 27.97
N GLU A 368 1.16 -199.51 26.78
CA GLU A 368 0.73 -198.88 25.53
C GLU A 368 -0.75 -199.13 25.17
N THR A 369 -1.33 -200.25 25.61
CA THR A 369 -2.74 -200.62 25.34
C THR A 369 -3.76 -199.61 25.89
N ASN A 370 -3.39 -198.78 26.87
CA ASN A 370 -4.30 -197.82 27.51
C ASN A 370 -4.29 -196.40 26.87
N VAL A 371 -3.29 -196.07 26.04
CA VAL A 371 -3.09 -194.70 25.52
C VAL A 371 -3.69 -194.51 24.11
N CYS A 372 -3.69 -195.54 23.27
CA CYS A 372 -4.11 -195.43 21.86
C CYS A 372 -5.62 -195.20 21.62
N GLY A 373 -6.51 -195.52 22.57
CA GLY A 373 -7.96 -195.33 22.41
C GLY A 373 -8.46 -193.89 22.58
N SER A 374 -7.80 -193.10 23.43
CA SER A 374 -8.24 -191.73 23.76
C SER A 374 -7.81 -190.69 22.72
N LEU A 375 -6.79 -190.98 21.91
CA LEU A 375 -6.19 -190.04 20.96
C LEU A 375 -6.95 -189.98 19.62
N ALA A 376 -7.67 -191.04 19.25
CA ALA A 376 -8.44 -191.11 18.01
C ALA A 376 -9.72 -190.24 18.02
N ASP A 377 -10.34 -190.03 19.19
CA ASP A 377 -11.60 -189.30 19.34
C ASP A 377 -11.42 -187.77 19.31
N LEU A 378 -10.24 -187.29 19.73
CA LEU A 378 -9.87 -185.87 19.73
C LEU A 378 -9.56 -185.36 18.31
N SER A 379 -8.98 -186.21 17.46
CA SER A 379 -8.57 -185.88 16.09
C SER A 379 -9.75 -185.53 15.17
N ASN A 380 -10.89 -186.20 15.34
CA ASN A 380 -12.08 -185.97 14.51
C ASN A 380 -12.81 -184.65 14.83
N LYS A 381 -12.75 -184.16 16.08
CA LYS A 381 -13.36 -182.88 16.48
C LYS A 381 -12.58 -181.66 15.97
N LEU A 382 -11.27 -181.78 15.83
CA LEU A 382 -10.37 -180.69 15.46
C LEU A 382 -10.51 -180.30 13.97
N ASN A 383 -10.83 -181.25 13.09
CA ASN A 383 -11.01 -180.98 11.66
C ASN A 383 -12.31 -180.21 11.35
N SER A 384 -13.39 -180.36 12.14
CA SER A 384 -14.63 -179.59 11.95
C SER A 384 -14.50 -178.12 12.39
N PHE A 385 -13.66 -177.84 13.39
CA PHE A 385 -13.41 -176.48 13.87
C PHE A 385 -12.73 -175.61 12.80
N ASN A 386 -11.81 -176.19 12.05
CA ASN A 386 -10.96 -175.46 11.11
C ASN A 386 -11.71 -174.94 9.86
N THR A 387 -12.79 -175.60 9.44
CA THR A 387 -13.66 -175.13 8.35
C THR A 387 -14.46 -173.88 8.75
N SER A 388 -14.97 -173.84 9.98
CA SER A 388 -15.76 -172.71 10.50
C SER A 388 -14.93 -171.44 10.71
N PHE A 389 -13.62 -171.56 10.89
CA PHE A 389 -12.72 -170.43 11.12
C PHE A 389 -12.51 -169.59 9.85
N ASN A 390 -12.49 -170.21 8.67
CA ASN A 390 -12.25 -169.51 7.41
C ASN A 390 -13.43 -168.62 6.97
N ASP A 391 -14.67 -169.02 7.23
CA ASP A 391 -15.87 -168.21 6.91
C ASP A 391 -15.91 -166.88 7.69
N LYS A 392 -15.34 -166.85 8.91
CA LYS A 392 -15.27 -165.63 9.73
C LYS A 392 -14.25 -164.60 9.24
N MET A 393 -13.26 -165.02 8.44
CA MET A 393 -12.25 -164.12 7.89
C MET A 393 -12.77 -163.31 6.69
N GLU A 394 -13.86 -163.75 6.04
CA GLU A 394 -14.53 -163.00 4.98
C GLU A 394 -15.30 -161.78 5.54
N VAL A 395 -15.95 -161.93 6.70
CA VAL A 395 -16.63 -160.85 7.45
C VAL A 395 -15.65 -159.75 7.91
N MET A 396 -14.38 -160.08 8.13
CA MET A 396 -13.34 -159.12 8.50
C MET A 396 -13.01 -158.13 7.36
N SER A 397 -13.22 -158.53 6.10
CA SER A 397 -12.99 -157.69 4.92
C SER A 397 -13.98 -156.53 4.85
N ASP A 398 -15.24 -156.75 5.25
CA ASP A 398 -16.29 -155.73 5.23
C ASP A 398 -16.07 -154.62 6.27
N LEU A 399 -15.39 -154.93 7.38
CA LEU A 399 -15.05 -153.95 8.42
C LEU A 399 -14.00 -152.92 7.97
N ILE A 400 -13.17 -153.24 6.97
CA ILE A 400 -12.16 -152.31 6.44
C ILE A 400 -12.82 -151.18 5.63
N ASN A 401 -13.94 -151.46 4.96
CA ASN A 401 -14.73 -150.44 4.26
C ASN A 401 -15.35 -149.40 5.22
N ALA A 402 -15.57 -149.76 6.50
CA ALA A 402 -15.98 -148.80 7.53
C ALA A 402 -14.88 -147.78 7.89
N GLY A 403 -13.62 -148.05 7.53
CA GLY A 403 -12.51 -147.11 7.69
C GLY A 403 -12.57 -145.90 6.75
N LEU A 404 -13.24 -146.01 5.60
CA LEU A 404 -13.44 -144.89 4.66
C LEU A 404 -14.38 -143.82 5.21
N LEU A 405 -15.33 -144.19 6.08
CA LEU A 405 -16.22 -143.26 6.79
C LEU A 405 -15.47 -142.34 7.77
N LYS A 406 -14.28 -142.74 8.25
CA LYS A 406 -13.44 -141.86 9.09
C LYS A 406 -12.79 -140.73 8.30
N MET A 407 -12.70 -140.79 6.98
CA MET A 407 -12.20 -139.67 6.16
C MET A 407 -13.27 -138.60 5.93
N GLU A 408 -14.54 -138.93 6.13
CA GLU A 408 -15.66 -137.97 6.20
C GLU A 408 -15.51 -137.03 7.42
N THR A 409 -14.76 -137.44 8.44
CA THR A 409 -14.35 -136.59 9.57
C THR A 409 -13.46 -135.41 9.11
N THR A 410 -12.71 -135.57 8.02
CA THR A 410 -11.91 -134.48 7.41
C THR A 410 -12.78 -133.38 6.81
N ASN A 411 -14.03 -133.68 6.42
CA ASN A 411 -15.03 -132.71 5.96
C ASN A 411 -15.50 -131.79 7.11
N SER A 412 -15.40 -132.24 8.36
CA SER A 412 -15.70 -131.44 9.55
C SER A 412 -14.70 -130.28 9.72
N ASN A 413 -13.45 -130.46 9.31
CA ASN A 413 -12.40 -129.42 9.39
C ASN A 413 -12.63 -128.24 8.41
N LEU A 414 -13.40 -128.43 7.33
CA LEU A 414 -13.86 -127.34 6.47
C LEU A 414 -14.89 -126.44 7.17
N GLY A 415 -15.66 -126.97 8.11
CA GLY A 415 -16.57 -126.19 8.97
C GLY A 415 -15.84 -125.16 9.82
N THR A 416 -14.60 -125.45 10.23
CA THR A 416 -13.72 -124.54 10.97
C THR A 416 -13.32 -123.31 10.13
N ILE A 417 -13.15 -123.48 8.81
CA ILE A 417 -12.86 -122.38 7.88
C ILE A 417 -14.06 -121.43 7.74
N GLY A 418 -15.29 -121.93 7.88
CA GLY A 418 -16.50 -121.09 7.99
C GLY A 418 -16.52 -120.19 9.23
N GLY A 419 -15.83 -120.57 10.31
CA GLY A 419 -15.61 -119.74 11.50
C GLY A 419 -14.75 -118.50 11.22
N HIS A 420 -13.66 -118.65 10.46
CA HIS A 420 -12.79 -117.53 10.09
C HIS A 420 -13.49 -116.46 9.22
N ILE A 421 -14.45 -116.87 8.38
CA ILE A 421 -15.25 -115.93 7.56
C ILE A 421 -16.20 -115.10 8.44
N LYS A 422 -16.70 -115.64 9.55
CA LYS A 422 -17.53 -114.94 10.54
C LYS A 422 -16.72 -113.86 11.30
N ASP A 423 -15.44 -114.10 11.56
CA ASP A 423 -14.54 -113.14 12.22
C ASP A 423 -14.15 -111.98 11.29
N LEU A 424 -14.00 -112.24 9.98
CA LEU A 424 -13.85 -111.20 8.95
C LEU A 424 -15.06 -110.25 8.91
N ASN A 425 -16.27 -110.79 9.09
CA ASN A 425 -17.51 -109.99 9.13
C ASN A 425 -17.59 -109.06 10.36
N THR A 426 -17.02 -109.49 11.49
CA THR A 426 -16.88 -108.69 12.71
C THR A 426 -15.87 -107.53 12.50
N SER A 427 -14.79 -107.77 11.76
CA SER A 427 -13.82 -106.72 11.38
C SER A 427 -14.41 -105.69 10.40
N MET A 428 -15.30 -106.12 9.50
CA MET A 428 -16.02 -105.22 8.58
C MET A 428 -16.99 -104.28 9.32
N THR A 429 -17.67 -104.79 10.35
CA THR A 429 -18.55 -104.00 11.24
C THR A 429 -17.77 -102.93 12.01
N ASN A 430 -16.54 -103.23 12.42
CA ASN A 430 -15.64 -102.29 13.10
C ASN A 430 -15.12 -101.19 12.14
N CYS A 431 -14.96 -101.52 10.86
CA CYS A 431 -14.63 -100.55 9.80
C CYS A 431 -15.80 -99.59 9.52
N ASN A 432 -17.05 -100.07 9.59
CA ASN A 432 -18.26 -99.24 9.51
C ASN A 432 -18.34 -98.21 10.67
N GLY A 433 -18.02 -98.60 11.91
CA GLY A 433 -17.97 -97.65 13.04
C GLY A 433 -16.89 -96.57 12.91
N LYS A 434 -15.76 -96.87 12.22
CA LYS A 434 -14.76 -95.84 11.87
C LYS A 434 -15.25 -94.91 10.76
N LEU A 435 -16.06 -95.41 9.83
CA LEU A 435 -16.74 -94.62 8.80
C LEU A 435 -17.78 -93.67 9.41
N ASP A 436 -18.51 -94.09 10.45
CA ASP A 436 -19.41 -93.22 11.23
C ASP A 436 -18.65 -92.10 11.97
N ALA A 437 -17.47 -92.39 12.51
CA ALA A 437 -16.59 -91.37 13.11
C ALA A 437 -16.02 -90.37 12.07
N ILE A 438 -15.73 -90.85 10.86
CA ILE A 438 -15.35 -89.99 9.72
C ILE A 438 -16.54 -89.12 9.29
N ASN A 439 -17.76 -89.64 9.24
CA ASN A 439 -18.98 -88.87 8.98
C ASN A 439 -19.25 -87.79 10.05
N GLY A 440 -18.97 -88.08 11.33
CA GLY A 440 -18.99 -87.08 12.41
C GLY A 440 -17.94 -85.98 12.24
N SER A 441 -16.74 -86.33 11.74
CA SER A 441 -15.68 -85.36 11.41
C SER A 441 -16.07 -84.49 10.21
N ILE A 442 -16.75 -85.04 9.20
CA ILE A 442 -17.32 -84.31 8.06
C ILE A 442 -18.43 -83.35 8.51
N SER A 443 -19.29 -83.76 9.45
CA SER A 443 -20.28 -82.85 10.07
C SER A 443 -19.63 -81.69 10.83
N ASN A 444 -18.50 -81.91 11.51
CA ASN A 444 -17.73 -80.84 12.13
C ASN A 444 -17.09 -79.90 11.09
N VAL A 445 -16.59 -80.42 9.96
CA VAL A 445 -16.09 -79.61 8.84
C VAL A 445 -17.22 -78.78 8.21
N GLN A 446 -18.45 -79.30 8.11
CA GLN A 446 -19.64 -78.53 7.73
C GLN A 446 -19.98 -77.43 8.76
N GLY A 447 -19.83 -77.69 10.06
CA GLY A 447 -19.94 -76.66 11.12
C GLY A 447 -18.89 -75.55 10.99
N THR A 448 -17.64 -75.91 10.69
CA THR A 448 -16.55 -74.95 10.41
C THR A 448 -16.83 -74.12 9.15
N LEU A 449 -17.36 -74.74 8.09
CA LEU A 449 -17.79 -74.06 6.87
C LEU A 449 -18.96 -73.09 7.12
N ASN A 450 -19.93 -73.46 7.97
CA ASN A 450 -21.02 -72.57 8.36
C ASN A 450 -20.53 -71.38 9.21
N SER A 451 -19.53 -71.60 10.07
CA SER A 451 -18.87 -70.53 10.85
C SER A 451 -18.02 -69.60 9.96
N MET A 452 -17.31 -70.16 8.97
CA MET A 452 -16.65 -69.39 7.92
C MET A 452 -17.65 -68.60 7.08
N ASN A 453 -18.82 -69.16 6.77
CA ASN A 453 -19.90 -68.47 6.05
C ASN A 453 -20.47 -67.30 6.87
N GLY A 454 -20.60 -67.45 8.20
CA GLY A 454 -20.92 -66.34 9.11
C GLY A 454 -19.80 -65.28 9.20
N SER A 455 -18.54 -65.70 9.18
CA SER A 455 -17.39 -64.78 9.13
C SER A 455 -17.31 -64.03 7.80
N ILE A 456 -17.66 -64.67 6.69
CA ILE A 456 -17.83 -64.05 5.36
C ILE A 456 -19.00 -63.08 5.38
N GLY A 457 -20.15 -63.40 5.99
CA GLY A 457 -21.24 -62.44 6.20
C GLY A 457 -20.85 -61.24 7.06
N THR A 458 -19.99 -61.44 8.06
CA THR A 458 -19.41 -60.36 8.87
C THR A 458 -18.41 -59.52 8.07
N LEU A 459 -17.65 -60.14 7.16
CA LEU A 459 -16.77 -59.47 6.21
C LEU A 459 -17.58 -58.66 5.18
N THR A 460 -18.70 -59.21 4.69
CA THR A 460 -19.67 -58.54 3.80
C THR A 460 -20.27 -57.33 4.48
N ASN A 461 -20.72 -57.43 5.74
CA ASN A 461 -21.23 -56.29 6.50
C ASN A 461 -20.12 -55.26 6.83
N LYS A 462 -18.86 -55.68 7.03
CA LYS A 462 -17.72 -54.78 7.16
C LYS A 462 -17.37 -54.07 5.85
N ILE A 463 -17.42 -54.77 4.72
CA ILE A 463 -17.27 -54.20 3.37
C ILE A 463 -18.41 -53.23 3.07
N GLU A 464 -19.64 -53.54 3.46
CA GLU A 464 -20.83 -52.69 3.29
C GLU A 464 -20.77 -51.45 4.20
N SER A 465 -20.32 -51.60 5.47
CA SER A 465 -20.04 -50.47 6.37
C SER A 465 -18.83 -49.63 5.91
N GLY A 466 -17.83 -50.27 5.29
CA GLY A 466 -16.67 -49.62 4.68
C GLY A 466 -17.05 -48.87 3.42
N PHE A 467 -17.97 -49.42 2.61
CA PHE A 467 -18.57 -48.75 1.46
C PHE A 467 -19.47 -47.60 1.91
N THR A 468 -20.23 -47.74 3.00
CA THR A 468 -20.99 -46.63 3.60
C THR A 468 -20.06 -45.56 4.19
N THR A 469 -18.92 -45.95 4.76
CA THR A 469 -17.90 -45.04 5.30
C THR A 469 -17.12 -44.34 4.19
N VAL A 470 -16.84 -45.02 3.07
CA VAL A 470 -16.23 -44.44 1.87
C VAL A 470 -17.24 -43.54 1.15
N SER A 471 -18.50 -43.95 1.00
CA SER A 471 -19.59 -43.09 0.51
C SER A 471 -19.78 -41.87 1.41
N LYS A 472 -19.71 -42.02 2.73
CA LYS A 472 -19.76 -40.91 3.69
C LYS A 472 -18.50 -40.05 3.66
N LYS A 473 -17.30 -40.60 3.41
CA LYS A 473 -16.07 -39.82 3.15
C LYS A 473 -16.10 -39.14 1.79
N VAL A 474 -16.77 -39.70 0.79
CA VAL A 474 -17.00 -39.09 -0.53
C VAL A 474 -18.09 -38.03 -0.44
N GLU A 475 -19.11 -38.21 0.41
CA GLU A 475 -20.07 -37.18 0.79
C GLU A 475 -19.41 -36.10 1.64
N ASP A 476 -18.59 -36.42 2.64
CA ASP A 476 -17.87 -35.46 3.49
C ASP A 476 -16.78 -34.74 2.70
N ASN A 477 -16.07 -35.41 1.80
CA ASN A 477 -15.20 -34.76 0.81
C ASN A 477 -16.02 -33.98 -0.20
N GLY A 478 -17.20 -34.44 -0.61
CA GLY A 478 -18.13 -33.68 -1.42
C GLY A 478 -18.64 -32.44 -0.71
N THR A 479 -18.87 -32.52 0.60
CA THR A 479 -19.31 -31.42 1.48
C THR A 479 -18.14 -30.51 1.80
N THR A 480 -16.90 -31.02 1.89
CA THR A 480 -15.66 -30.25 2.05
C THR A 480 -15.24 -29.59 0.75
N VAL A 481 -15.47 -30.23 -0.41
CA VAL A 481 -15.30 -29.66 -1.75
C VAL A 481 -16.41 -28.65 -2.01
N VAL A 482 -17.67 -28.90 -1.63
CA VAL A 482 -18.75 -27.91 -1.67
C VAL A 482 -18.50 -26.78 -0.69
N LYS A 483 -17.93 -27.03 0.50
CA LYS A 483 -17.51 -25.99 1.45
C LYS A 483 -16.32 -25.22 0.92
N ALA A 484 -15.33 -25.85 0.29
CA ALA A 484 -14.21 -25.19 -0.37
C ALA A 484 -14.63 -24.47 -1.66
N ILE A 485 -15.65 -24.95 -2.38
CA ILE A 485 -16.29 -24.29 -3.53
C ILE A 485 -17.19 -23.15 -3.06
N ASN A 486 -17.84 -23.26 -1.89
CA ASN A 486 -18.61 -22.18 -1.27
C ASN A 486 -17.71 -21.16 -0.58
N GLU A 487 -16.56 -21.55 -0.03
CA GLU A 487 -15.54 -20.64 0.54
C GLU A 487 -14.72 -20.00 -0.60
N ASN A 488 -14.37 -20.72 -1.67
CA ASN A 488 -13.91 -20.14 -2.92
C ASN A 488 -15.01 -19.36 -3.63
N GLY A 489 -16.27 -19.73 -3.42
CA GLY A 489 -17.47 -19.06 -3.90
C GLY A 489 -17.73 -17.76 -3.17
N GLU A 490 -17.54 -17.72 -1.85
CA GLU A 490 -17.55 -16.53 -1.00
C GLU A 490 -16.30 -15.67 -1.23
N LEU A 491 -15.13 -16.27 -1.49
CA LEU A 491 -13.95 -15.55 -1.98
C LEU A 491 -14.19 -14.99 -3.39
N MET A 492 -14.86 -15.71 -4.27
CA MET A 492 -15.31 -15.21 -5.58
C MET A 492 -16.42 -14.16 -5.42
N THR A 493 -17.31 -14.25 -4.42
CA THR A 493 -18.33 -13.23 -4.13
C THR A 493 -17.73 -12.02 -3.41
N THR A 494 -16.57 -12.17 -2.76
CA THR A 494 -15.81 -11.08 -2.11
C THR A 494 -14.82 -10.44 -3.08
N ILE A 495 -14.25 -11.20 -4.02
CA ILE A 495 -13.41 -10.73 -5.13
C ILE A 495 -14.29 -10.09 -6.19
N PHE A 496 -15.34 -10.76 -6.71
CA PHE A 496 -16.36 -10.14 -7.58
C PHE A 496 -17.33 -9.21 -6.85
N GLY A 497 -17.34 -9.15 -5.51
CA GLY A 497 -18.04 -8.12 -4.74
C GLY A 497 -17.20 -6.85 -4.55
N LYS A 498 -15.89 -6.99 -4.32
CA LYS A 498 -14.94 -5.85 -4.32
C LYS A 498 -14.63 -5.36 -5.74
N ASP A 499 -14.56 -6.25 -6.72
CA ASP A 499 -14.39 -5.92 -8.13
C ASP A 499 -15.74 -5.60 -8.78
N GLY A 500 -16.88 -6.10 -8.30
CA GLY A 500 -18.22 -5.69 -8.71
C GLY A 500 -18.60 -4.30 -8.20
N ALA A 501 -18.23 -3.91 -6.98
CA ALA A 501 -18.38 -2.52 -6.53
C ALA A 501 -17.47 -1.56 -7.32
N LYS A 502 -16.27 -2.00 -7.73
CA LYS A 502 -15.39 -1.25 -8.64
C LYS A 502 -15.90 -1.25 -10.10
N LEU A 503 -16.47 -2.34 -10.60
CA LEU A 503 -17.06 -2.46 -11.93
C LEU A 503 -18.40 -1.74 -12.03
N THR A 504 -19.20 -1.63 -10.97
CA THR A 504 -20.38 -0.76 -10.91
C THR A 504 -19.93 0.70 -10.86
N ALA A 505 -18.87 1.06 -10.12
CA ALA A 505 -18.29 2.41 -10.17
C ALA A 505 -17.64 2.77 -11.52
N ILE A 506 -17.08 1.79 -12.25
CA ILE A 506 -16.53 1.93 -13.61
C ILE A 506 -17.65 1.90 -14.66
N SER A 507 -18.69 1.09 -14.49
CA SER A 507 -19.86 1.00 -15.36
C SER A 507 -20.72 2.25 -15.27
N THR A 508 -20.93 2.83 -14.09
CA THR A 508 -21.60 4.13 -13.94
C THR A 508 -20.75 5.26 -14.52
N LYS A 509 -19.40 5.19 -14.42
CA LYS A 509 -18.50 6.12 -15.13
C LYS A 509 -18.49 5.93 -16.66
N LEU A 510 -18.65 4.69 -17.14
CA LEU A 510 -18.76 4.35 -18.57
C LEU A 510 -20.14 4.68 -19.15
N GLU A 511 -21.23 4.56 -18.40
CA GLU A 511 -22.55 5.10 -18.77
C GLU A 511 -22.52 6.63 -18.85
N THR A 512 -21.82 7.27 -17.91
CA THR A 512 -21.57 8.72 -17.95
C THR A 512 -20.68 9.12 -19.13
N LEU A 513 -19.69 8.30 -19.51
CA LEU A 513 -18.85 8.55 -20.70
C LEU A 513 -19.58 8.26 -22.02
N THR A 514 -20.45 7.24 -22.04
CA THR A 514 -21.23 6.81 -23.22
C THR A 514 -22.34 7.81 -23.54
N ASN A 515 -22.95 8.42 -22.52
CA ASN A 515 -23.87 9.54 -22.70
C ASN A 515 -23.14 10.85 -23.09
N ASN A 516 -21.87 11.01 -22.70
CA ASN A 516 -21.03 12.14 -23.12
C ASN A 516 -20.40 11.99 -24.52
N LEU A 517 -20.43 10.79 -25.12
CA LEU A 517 -19.87 10.52 -26.46
C LEU A 517 -20.95 10.46 -27.56
N ASN A 518 -22.23 10.31 -27.22
CA ASN A 518 -23.33 10.28 -28.19
C ASN A 518 -23.96 11.66 -28.50
N ASP A 519 -23.54 12.73 -27.80
CA ASP A 519 -24.01 14.11 -27.99
C ASP A 519 -23.01 15.00 -28.76
N SER A 520 -22.11 14.42 -29.55
CA SER A 520 -21.15 15.16 -30.37
C SER A 520 -21.24 14.86 -31.87
N GLU A 521 -22.45 14.67 -32.42
CA GLU A 521 -22.63 14.63 -33.87
C GLU A 521 -24.00 15.16 -34.38
N ARG A 522 -24.53 16.24 -33.77
CA ARG A 522 -25.62 17.06 -34.38
C ARG A 522 -25.45 18.56 -34.12
N GLY A 523 -24.30 19.11 -34.48
CA GLY A 523 -24.04 20.55 -34.43
C GLY A 523 -24.50 21.26 -35.70
N LEU A 524 -25.58 22.06 -35.62
CA LEU A 524 -25.66 23.42 -36.22
C LEU A 524 -26.93 24.24 -35.89
N PRO A 525 -28.10 23.68 -35.51
CA PRO A 525 -29.29 24.52 -35.21
C PRO A 525 -29.53 24.88 -33.72
N ALA A 526 -28.75 24.36 -32.76
CA ALA A 526 -28.98 24.57 -31.32
C ALA A 526 -28.20 25.76 -30.72
N ILE A 527 -27.15 26.22 -31.39
CA ILE A 527 -26.28 27.33 -30.93
C ILE A 527 -27.03 28.67 -30.94
N LEU A 528 -28.06 28.83 -31.79
CA LEU A 528 -28.85 30.06 -31.90
C LEU A 528 -29.95 30.22 -30.84
N LYS A 529 -30.27 29.16 -30.07
CA LYS A 529 -31.28 29.20 -28.99
C LYS A 529 -30.66 29.39 -27.61
N ALA A 530 -29.40 28.96 -27.42
CA ALA A 530 -28.66 29.11 -26.18
C ALA A 530 -28.13 30.56 -25.96
N GLN A 531 -27.90 31.33 -27.02
CA GLN A 531 -27.49 32.73 -26.90
C GLN A 531 -28.59 33.60 -26.27
N LYS A 532 -29.88 33.27 -26.47
CA LYS A 532 -31.02 34.01 -25.90
C LYS A 532 -31.30 33.64 -24.43
N ALA A 533 -30.88 32.46 -23.99
CA ALA A 533 -31.03 32.02 -22.60
C ALA A 533 -29.90 32.52 -21.68
N LEU A 534 -28.77 32.98 -22.26
CA LEU A 534 -27.66 33.60 -21.54
C LEU A 534 -27.97 35.05 -21.12
N ASP A 535 -28.76 35.79 -21.92
CA ASP A 535 -29.19 37.16 -21.60
C ASP A 535 -30.19 37.21 -20.43
N ASP A 536 -31.06 36.20 -20.28
CA ASP A 536 -32.08 36.19 -19.21
C ASP A 536 -31.51 35.78 -17.84
N ALA A 537 -30.40 35.02 -17.80
CA ALA A 537 -29.80 34.51 -16.57
C ALA A 537 -28.94 35.54 -15.80
N ILE A 538 -28.70 36.73 -16.36
CA ILE A 538 -27.94 37.81 -15.72
C ILE A 538 -28.82 38.69 -14.80
N THR A 539 -30.16 38.55 -14.82
CA THR A 539 -31.03 39.58 -14.21
C THR A 539 -31.71 39.20 -12.88
N ASN A 540 -31.71 37.94 -12.38
CA ASN A 540 -32.17 37.65 -11.01
C ASN A 540 -31.93 36.20 -10.53
N PRO A 541 -31.28 35.94 -9.38
CA PRO A 541 -31.05 34.58 -8.88
C PRO A 541 -31.95 34.24 -7.68
N SER A 542 -32.85 33.25 -7.79
CA SER A 542 -33.32 32.54 -6.60
C SER A 542 -33.81 31.11 -6.85
N THR A 543 -33.22 30.21 -6.07
CA THR A 543 -33.62 28.83 -5.71
C THR A 543 -33.33 27.68 -6.67
N GLY A 544 -32.24 26.95 -6.36
CA GLY A 544 -32.14 25.53 -6.67
C GLY A 544 -30.73 25.00 -6.93
N LEU A 545 -29.86 24.94 -5.91
CA LEU A 545 -28.88 23.85 -5.72
C LEU A 545 -28.15 24.01 -4.37
N THR A 546 -28.47 23.16 -3.39
CA THR A 546 -27.70 23.02 -2.14
C THR A 546 -27.57 21.53 -1.82
N ALA A 547 -26.39 20.95 -2.04
CA ALA A 547 -25.94 19.73 -1.34
C ALA A 547 -24.46 19.38 -1.64
N VAL A 548 -23.93 19.72 -2.83
CA VAL A 548 -22.57 19.28 -3.22
C VAL A 548 -21.50 20.37 -3.04
N GLU A 549 -21.86 21.66 -3.11
CA GLU A 549 -20.91 22.77 -2.85
C GLU A 549 -20.69 23.07 -1.35
N LYS A 550 -21.52 22.50 -0.46
CA LYS A 550 -21.38 22.66 1.00
C LYS A 550 -20.37 21.70 1.64
N GLU A 551 -19.97 20.62 0.98
CA GLU A 551 -19.08 19.60 1.57
C GLU A 551 -17.62 19.76 1.08
N ASN A 552 -17.40 20.11 -0.21
CA ASN A 552 -16.05 20.38 -0.71
C ASN A 552 -15.47 21.71 -0.22
N ALA A 553 -16.30 22.74 -0.03
CA ALA A 553 -15.89 23.95 0.68
C ALA A 553 -15.56 23.65 2.16
N LYS A 554 -16.30 22.72 2.80
CA LYS A 554 -16.10 22.33 4.21
C LYS A 554 -14.84 21.48 4.42
N GLN A 555 -14.47 20.62 3.47
CA GLN A 555 -13.26 19.79 3.57
C GLN A 555 -11.98 20.58 3.28
N THR A 556 -12.02 21.52 2.33
CA THR A 556 -10.88 22.42 2.04
C THR A 556 -10.71 23.48 3.13
N GLN A 557 -11.81 23.98 3.70
CA GLN A 557 -11.81 24.88 4.86
C GLN A 557 -11.47 24.13 6.18
N ALA A 558 -11.76 22.84 6.30
CA ALA A 558 -11.35 22.00 7.45
C ALA A 558 -9.87 21.62 7.40
N LEU A 559 -9.28 21.37 6.23
CA LEU A 559 -7.83 21.11 6.12
C LEU A 559 -7.03 22.39 6.36
N LEU A 560 -7.51 23.54 5.88
CA LEU A 560 -6.94 24.86 6.19
C LEU A 560 -7.11 25.22 7.68
N ALA A 561 -8.29 24.95 8.28
CA ALA A 561 -8.52 25.15 9.72
C ALA A 561 -7.74 24.17 10.61
N THR A 562 -7.42 22.96 10.15
CA THR A 562 -6.59 21.98 10.88
C THR A 562 -5.11 22.40 10.83
N MET A 563 -4.62 22.90 9.69
CA MET A 563 -3.26 23.44 9.57
C MET A 563 -3.08 24.78 10.32
N LEU A 564 -4.12 25.61 10.44
CA LEU A 564 -4.09 26.80 11.29
C LEU A 564 -4.15 26.45 12.80
N LYS A 565 -4.89 25.40 13.20
CA LYS A 565 -4.96 24.92 14.60
C LYS A 565 -3.69 24.21 15.09
N ASP A 566 -2.84 23.69 14.22
CA ASP A 566 -1.55 23.09 14.62
C ASP A 566 -0.39 24.09 14.67
N ASN A 567 -0.56 25.30 14.13
CA ASN A 567 0.41 26.40 14.19
C ASN A 567 0.22 27.34 15.40
N GLY A 568 -0.57 26.95 16.40
CA GLY A 568 -0.64 27.63 17.70
C GLY A 568 -1.43 28.93 17.72
N ILE A 569 -2.33 29.20 16.75
CA ILE A 569 -3.27 30.33 16.76
C ILE A 569 -4.69 29.80 16.59
N TYR A 570 -5.61 30.17 17.49
CA TYR A 570 -6.99 29.69 17.52
C TYR A 570 -7.99 30.84 17.66
N GLU A 571 -8.89 30.98 16.70
CA GLU A 571 -10.00 31.94 16.78
C GLU A 571 -11.22 31.32 17.48
N PRO A 572 -11.92 32.08 18.34
CA PRO A 572 -13.14 31.60 18.98
C PRO A 572 -14.31 31.52 17.97
N THR A 573 -15.14 30.49 18.07
CA THR A 573 -16.26 30.17 17.14
C THR A 573 -17.40 31.20 17.12
N SER A 574 -17.33 32.25 17.94
CA SER A 574 -18.28 33.36 18.03
C SER A 574 -17.57 34.69 18.25
N SER A 575 -16.51 34.96 17.47
CA SER A 575 -15.70 36.17 17.66
C SER A 575 -16.42 37.42 17.16
N ASP A 576 -16.38 38.46 17.99
CA ASP A 576 -16.60 39.86 17.64
C ASP A 576 -15.29 40.55 17.19
N GLY A 577 -14.26 39.75 16.87
CA GLY A 577 -12.92 40.23 16.50
C GLY A 577 -12.05 40.74 17.66
N THR A 578 -12.51 40.70 18.91
CA THR A 578 -11.84 41.39 20.03
C THR A 578 -10.76 40.57 20.75
N TYR A 579 -10.66 39.26 20.49
CA TYR A 579 -9.65 38.38 21.08
C TYR A 579 -9.38 37.13 20.25
N MET A 580 -8.22 36.52 20.48
CA MET A 580 -7.85 35.20 19.93
C MET A 580 -7.12 34.37 20.99
N TYR A 581 -7.00 33.06 20.79
CA TYR A 581 -6.16 32.20 21.62
C TYR A 581 -4.87 31.85 20.88
N MET A 582 -3.79 31.68 21.63
CA MET A 582 -2.47 31.36 21.07
C MET A 582 -1.76 30.33 21.94
N ASP A 583 -0.86 29.53 21.36
CA ASP A 583 0.04 28.68 22.12
C ASP A 583 0.97 29.55 23.00
N PRO A 584 1.18 29.20 24.29
CA PRO A 584 2.00 30.00 25.20
C PRO A 584 3.44 30.24 24.70
N SER A 585 4.05 29.27 24.02
CA SER A 585 5.40 29.40 23.48
C SER A 585 5.45 30.31 22.25
N LEU A 586 4.38 30.31 21.45
CA LEU A 586 4.24 31.21 20.32
C LEU A 586 4.01 32.65 20.76
N TRP A 587 3.16 32.87 21.77
CA TRP A 587 3.00 34.20 22.37
C TRP A 587 4.32 34.73 22.95
N ALA A 588 5.07 33.89 23.67
CA ALA A 588 6.38 34.28 24.20
C ALA A 588 7.35 34.73 23.09
N SER A 589 7.27 34.12 21.91
CA SER A 589 8.06 34.48 20.74
C SER A 589 7.61 35.81 20.11
N VAL A 590 6.29 36.04 20.02
CA VAL A 590 5.70 37.31 19.53
C VAL A 590 6.01 38.47 20.48
N GLU A 591 5.91 38.24 21.79
CA GLU A 591 6.24 39.21 22.82
C GLU A 591 7.75 39.55 22.81
N SER A 592 8.61 38.53 22.66
CA SER A 592 10.06 38.71 22.55
C SER A 592 10.49 39.42 21.25
N ALA A 593 9.74 39.26 20.16
CA ALA A 593 10.01 39.94 18.89
C ALA A 593 9.77 41.46 18.96
N GLY A 594 8.99 41.92 19.95
CA GLY A 594 8.72 43.32 20.22
C GLY A 594 7.68 43.96 19.29
N LYS A 595 7.08 45.07 19.77
CA LYS A 595 5.93 45.73 19.14
C LYS A 595 6.12 46.22 17.69
N ASN A 596 7.37 46.40 17.26
CA ASN A 596 7.71 46.89 15.92
C ASN A 596 7.97 45.75 14.91
N SER A 597 7.91 44.49 15.36
CA SER A 597 8.09 43.34 14.47
C SER A 597 6.89 43.19 13.54
N SER A 598 7.15 42.75 12.30
CA SER A 598 6.10 42.40 11.33
C SER A 598 5.12 41.37 11.87
N ILE A 599 5.59 40.42 12.70
CA ILE A 599 4.72 39.39 13.28
C ILE A 599 3.79 39.96 14.35
N TYR A 600 4.28 40.90 15.16
CA TYR A 600 3.45 41.58 16.17
C TYR A 600 2.41 42.48 15.49
N GLN A 601 2.80 43.18 14.41
CA GLN A 601 1.87 44.03 13.64
C GLN A 601 0.79 43.21 12.93
N ALA A 602 1.16 42.09 12.31
CA ALA A 602 0.20 41.18 11.68
C ALA A 602 -0.83 40.66 12.71
N ILE A 603 -0.39 40.22 13.88
CA ILE A 603 -1.31 39.74 14.94
C ILE A 603 -2.14 40.91 15.51
N SER A 604 -1.55 42.11 15.60
CA SER A 604 -2.23 43.32 16.08
C SER A 604 -3.32 43.81 15.12
N GLU A 605 -3.16 43.60 13.81
CA GLU A 605 -4.17 43.90 12.79
C GLU A 605 -5.32 42.90 12.79
N MET A 606 -5.07 41.67 13.27
CA MET A 606 -6.09 40.61 13.37
C MET A 606 -7.02 40.76 14.58
N ILE A 607 -6.64 41.54 15.60
CA ILE A 607 -7.46 41.78 16.79
C ILE A 607 -7.93 43.23 16.82
N ASP A 608 -9.24 43.42 16.89
CA ASP A 608 -9.82 44.74 17.08
C ASP A 608 -9.57 45.24 18.51
N GLY A 609 -9.00 46.45 18.61
CA GLY A 609 -8.79 47.10 19.89
C GLY A 609 -10.12 47.40 20.58
N SER A 610 -10.28 46.99 21.84
CA SER A 610 -11.42 47.34 22.65
C SER A 610 -11.10 48.55 23.55
N VAL A 611 -12.05 49.47 23.64
CA VAL A 611 -12.00 50.57 24.60
C VAL A 611 -12.90 50.17 25.76
N PRO A 612 -12.39 50.09 26.99
CA PRO A 612 -13.20 49.74 28.14
C PRO A 612 -14.48 50.60 28.23
N THR A 613 -15.62 49.97 28.45
CA THR A 613 -16.89 50.66 28.67
C THR A 613 -17.26 50.59 30.14
N ILE A 614 -17.56 51.75 30.74
CA ILE A 614 -17.95 51.83 32.15
C ILE A 614 -19.46 51.96 32.22
N ASN A 615 -20.11 50.93 32.77
CA ASN A 615 -21.54 50.94 33.04
C ASN A 615 -21.77 51.08 34.54
N CYS A 616 -22.42 52.17 34.95
CA CYS A 616 -22.96 52.31 36.29
C CYS A 616 -24.36 51.70 36.33
N THR A 617 -24.60 50.78 37.25
CA THR A 617 -25.96 50.32 37.55
C THR A 617 -26.29 50.53 39.01
N GLN A 618 -27.51 51.04 39.26
CA GLN A 618 -28.05 51.13 40.60
C GLN A 618 -29.04 49.99 40.82
N VAL A 619 -28.89 49.27 41.93
CA VAL A 619 -29.82 48.22 42.34
C VAL A 619 -30.86 48.84 43.26
N THR A 620 -32.10 48.93 42.80
CA THR A 620 -33.26 49.13 43.67
C THR A 620 -33.91 47.78 43.97
N PRO A 621 -34.78 47.65 44.99
CA PRO A 621 -35.53 46.41 45.21
C PRO A 621 -36.52 46.18 44.04
N GLY A 622 -36.05 45.60 42.93
CA GLY A 622 -36.88 45.15 41.81
C GLY A 622 -36.48 45.58 40.39
N SER A 623 -35.61 46.57 40.18
CA SER A 623 -35.18 46.95 38.82
C SER A 623 -33.76 47.53 38.72
N TRP A 624 -33.06 47.20 37.63
CA TRP A 624 -31.76 47.72 37.25
C TRP A 624 -31.94 48.89 36.29
N HIS A 625 -31.34 50.05 36.57
CA HIS A 625 -31.27 51.17 35.63
C HIS A 625 -29.87 51.78 35.58
N THR A 626 -29.52 52.36 34.44
CA THR A 626 -28.23 53.04 34.22
C THR A 626 -28.26 54.42 34.88
N CYS A 627 -27.38 54.63 35.85
CA CYS A 627 -27.34 55.85 36.68
C CYS A 627 -26.50 56.99 36.08
N ALA A 628 -25.58 56.64 35.17
CA ALA A 628 -24.62 57.57 34.61
C ALA A 628 -24.08 57.03 33.28
N LYS A 629 -23.86 57.94 32.32
CA LYS A 629 -23.24 57.65 31.03
C LYS A 629 -21.80 58.12 31.03
N PHE A 630 -20.85 57.20 30.89
CA PHE A 630 -19.43 57.49 30.79
C PHE A 630 -19.05 57.64 29.33
N THR A 631 -18.57 58.81 28.94
CA THR A 631 -18.11 59.09 27.56
C THR A 631 -16.62 59.41 27.59
N PRO A 632 -15.77 58.65 26.88
CA PRO A 632 -14.34 58.98 26.79
C PRO A 632 -14.13 60.39 26.24
N THR A 633 -13.15 61.12 26.76
CA THR A 633 -12.81 62.48 26.29
C THR A 633 -12.07 62.47 24.95
N LYS A 634 -11.31 61.39 24.67
CA LYS A 634 -10.70 61.12 23.36
C LYS A 634 -11.68 60.35 22.48
N SER A 635 -11.56 60.49 21.15
CA SER A 635 -12.35 59.69 20.23
C SER A 635 -11.98 58.21 20.33
N ILE A 636 -12.92 57.31 20.02
CA ILE A 636 -12.67 55.86 20.04
C ILE A 636 -11.53 55.47 19.07
N ALA A 637 -11.40 56.16 17.94
CA ALA A 637 -10.34 55.92 16.97
C ALA A 637 -8.94 56.27 17.52
N GLU A 638 -8.81 57.39 18.23
CA GLU A 638 -7.54 57.80 18.86
C GLU A 638 -7.12 56.85 19.99
N LEU A 639 -8.08 56.36 20.79
CA LEU A 639 -7.79 55.41 21.86
C LEU A 639 -7.34 54.05 21.30
N LYS A 640 -7.93 53.58 20.20
CA LYS A 640 -7.54 52.33 19.53
C LYS A 640 -6.14 52.40 18.91
N ALA A 641 -5.65 53.58 18.53
CA ALA A 641 -4.31 53.76 17.95
C ALA A 641 -3.18 53.46 18.94
N ASN A 642 -3.41 53.61 20.25
CA ASN A 642 -2.46 53.31 21.33
C ASN A 642 -2.71 51.97 22.02
N ALA A 643 -3.51 51.07 21.42
CA ALA A 643 -3.83 49.78 21.99
C ALA A 643 -2.70 48.76 21.72
N GLU A 644 -2.29 48.04 22.75
CA GLU A 644 -1.25 47.01 22.68
C GLU A 644 -1.84 45.62 22.92
N LEU A 645 -1.19 44.61 22.31
CA LEU A 645 -1.52 43.22 22.57
C LEU A 645 -1.06 42.83 23.97
N VAL A 646 -1.91 42.10 24.69
CA VAL A 646 -1.59 41.55 26.00
C VAL A 646 -2.23 40.19 26.15
N SER A 647 -1.54 39.29 26.85
CA SER A 647 -2.04 37.95 27.16
C SER A 647 -2.78 37.88 28.50
N GLY A 648 -3.75 36.97 28.56
CA GLY A 648 -4.38 36.48 29.78
C GLY A 648 -3.56 35.36 30.45
N LYS A 649 -4.13 34.74 31.49
CA LYS A 649 -3.50 33.57 32.13
C LYS A 649 -3.61 32.34 31.21
N PRO A 650 -2.66 31.39 31.29
CA PRO A 650 -2.79 30.12 30.59
C PRO A 650 -4.07 29.39 31.00
N GLU A 651 -4.84 28.96 30.02
CA GLU A 651 -6.11 28.25 30.20
C GLU A 651 -6.27 27.11 29.19
N THR A 652 -7.10 26.13 29.52
CA THR A 652 -7.40 24.99 28.65
C THR A 652 -8.66 25.29 27.84
N SER A 653 -8.54 25.33 26.51
CA SER A 653 -9.63 25.70 25.59
C SER A 653 -10.15 24.49 24.82
N SER A 654 -11.48 24.38 24.71
CA SER A 654 -12.16 23.41 23.84
C SER A 654 -11.92 23.70 22.36
N GLU A 655 -11.72 24.96 22.00
CA GLU A 655 -11.43 25.45 20.66
C GLU A 655 -10.04 24.98 20.17
N ALA A 656 -9.11 24.74 21.11
CA ALA A 656 -7.77 24.22 20.90
C ALA A 656 -7.63 22.70 21.22
N ASN A 657 -8.72 21.93 21.15
CA ASN A 657 -8.73 20.49 21.42
C ASN A 657 -8.17 20.10 22.81
N GLY A 658 -8.35 20.96 23.82
CA GLY A 658 -7.88 20.71 25.18
C GLY A 658 -6.40 21.04 25.44
N LYS A 659 -5.69 21.64 24.49
CA LYS A 659 -4.32 22.16 24.71
C LYS A 659 -4.32 23.40 25.62
N GLN A 660 -3.17 23.65 26.26
CA GLN A 660 -2.94 24.91 26.98
C GLN A 660 -2.78 26.05 25.99
N VAL A 661 -3.54 27.12 26.17
CA VAL A 661 -3.49 28.34 25.35
C VAL A 661 -3.48 29.58 26.24
N VAL A 662 -3.08 30.71 25.67
CA VAL A 662 -3.22 32.04 26.25
C VAL A 662 -4.19 32.88 25.42
N ARG A 663 -5.12 33.56 26.07
CA ARG A 663 -6.02 34.53 25.42
C ARG A 663 -5.28 35.83 25.14
N ILE A 664 -5.14 36.19 23.87
CA ILE A 664 -4.52 37.44 23.43
C ILE A 664 -5.61 38.44 23.11
N VAL A 665 -5.51 39.62 23.73
CA VAL A 665 -6.44 40.74 23.56
C VAL A 665 -5.67 42.01 23.20
N LYS A 666 -6.32 42.94 22.50
CA LYS A 666 -5.76 44.26 22.20
C LYS A 666 -6.40 45.33 23.07
N VAL A 667 -5.63 45.84 24.02
CA VAL A 667 -6.14 46.74 25.07
C VAL A 667 -5.39 48.06 25.11
N VAL A 668 -6.12 49.14 25.39
CA VAL A 668 -5.55 50.48 25.59
C VAL A 668 -4.73 50.49 26.89
N LYS A 669 -3.46 50.93 26.82
CA LYS A 669 -2.56 51.04 27.99
C LYS A 669 -2.38 52.46 28.54
N GLU A 670 -2.98 53.46 27.90
CA GLU A 670 -2.97 54.82 28.43
C GLU A 670 -4.14 55.06 29.40
N ASP A 671 -3.96 56.02 30.32
CA ASP A 671 -5.02 56.51 31.20
C ASP A 671 -6.17 57.08 30.35
N ILE A 672 -7.37 56.52 30.49
CA ILE A 672 -8.57 56.97 29.77
C ILE A 672 -9.36 57.89 30.68
N GLU A 673 -9.49 59.15 30.26
CA GLU A 673 -10.34 60.12 30.93
C GLU A 673 -11.76 60.06 30.36
N TYR A 674 -12.76 59.96 31.24
CA TYR A 674 -14.18 59.96 30.90
C TYR A 674 -14.83 61.24 31.40
N THR A 675 -15.64 61.84 30.55
CA THR A 675 -16.69 62.77 30.95
C THR A 675 -17.91 61.96 31.34
N VAL A 676 -18.39 62.13 32.56
CA VAL A 676 -19.55 61.40 33.05
C VAL A 676 -20.78 62.30 33.07
N ASP A 677 -21.86 61.82 32.47
CA ASP A 677 -23.15 62.50 32.43
C ASP A 677 -24.15 61.75 33.31
N VAL A 678 -24.67 62.39 34.36
CA VAL A 678 -25.52 61.76 35.37
C VAL A 678 -26.98 62.11 35.06
N SER A 679 -27.67 61.24 34.32
CA SER A 679 -29.08 61.47 33.98
C SER A 679 -30.01 60.90 35.06
N SER A 680 -30.64 61.79 35.83
CA SER A 680 -31.84 61.56 36.67
C SER A 680 -31.85 60.28 37.53
N CYS A 681 -30.89 60.15 38.44
CA CYS A 681 -30.90 59.09 39.47
C CYS A 681 -31.35 59.67 40.82
N TYR A 682 -32.47 59.18 41.37
CA TYR A 682 -33.13 59.74 42.56
C TYR A 682 -32.51 59.32 43.91
N TYR A 683 -31.51 58.43 43.91
CA TYR A 683 -30.91 57.87 45.11
C TYR A 683 -29.42 58.16 45.18
N SER A 684 -28.94 58.62 46.34
CA SER A 684 -27.57 59.11 46.57
C SER A 684 -26.50 58.01 46.70
N THR A 685 -26.81 56.74 46.40
CA THR A 685 -25.89 55.61 46.61
C THR A 685 -25.84 54.71 45.38
N MET A 686 -24.70 54.67 44.68
CA MET A 686 -24.41 53.70 43.61
C MET A 686 -23.88 52.42 44.23
N TYR A 687 -24.38 51.28 43.74
CA TYR A 687 -24.04 49.98 44.32
C TYR A 687 -23.04 49.18 43.49
N ILE A 688 -23.06 49.28 42.15
CA ILE A 688 -22.18 48.47 41.29
C ILE A 688 -21.73 49.30 40.09
N VAL A 689 -20.42 49.49 39.94
CA VAL A 689 -19.81 49.96 38.68
C VAL A 689 -19.18 48.75 37.99
N ARG A 690 -19.59 48.51 36.75
CA ARG A 690 -19.03 47.45 35.91
C ARG A 690 -18.18 48.07 34.82
N VAL A 691 -16.96 47.60 34.69
CA VAL A 691 -16.09 47.93 33.57
C VAL A 691 -16.06 46.73 32.64
N TYR A 692 -16.48 46.93 31.40
CA TYR A 692 -16.50 45.94 30.34
C TYR A 692 -15.30 46.19 29.44
N ASP A 693 -14.45 45.19 29.24
CA ASP A 693 -13.35 45.24 28.27
C ASP A 693 -13.20 43.87 27.58
N ALA A 694 -12.38 43.79 26.53
CA ALA A 694 -12.04 42.57 25.82
C ALA A 694 -11.52 41.45 26.73
N ARG A 695 -10.99 41.75 27.93
CA ARG A 695 -10.63 40.71 28.92
C ARG A 695 -11.79 40.15 29.74
N GLY A 696 -12.93 40.83 29.80
CA GLY A 696 -14.13 40.38 30.52
C GLY A 696 -14.81 41.47 31.36
N ASP A 697 -15.79 41.06 32.16
CA ASP A 697 -16.61 41.90 33.04
C ASP A 697 -15.94 42.11 34.40
N TYR A 698 -15.50 43.33 34.69
CA TYR A 698 -14.91 43.68 35.97
C TYR A 698 -15.92 44.44 36.85
N GLN A 699 -16.39 43.78 37.92
CA GLN A 699 -17.28 44.41 38.89
C GLN A 699 -16.49 45.10 40.00
N ILE A 700 -16.74 46.39 40.20
CA ILE A 700 -16.12 47.20 41.24
C ILE A 700 -17.20 47.54 42.27
N TYR A 701 -17.09 46.93 43.45
CA TYR A 701 -17.95 47.24 44.58
C TYR A 701 -17.46 48.52 45.27
N GLY A 702 -18.18 49.62 45.05
CA GLY A 702 -17.99 50.83 45.83
C GLY A 702 -18.58 50.64 47.22
N ALA A 703 -17.74 50.42 48.23
CA ALA A 703 -18.18 50.49 49.62
C ALA A 703 -18.41 51.96 50.01
N ALA A 704 -19.66 52.38 50.06
CA ALA A 704 -20.02 53.64 50.70
C ALA A 704 -19.81 53.49 52.22
N THR A 705 -18.70 54.05 52.72
CA THR A 705 -18.53 54.36 54.14
C THR A 705 -19.13 55.74 54.36
N GLY A 706 -20.25 55.82 55.09
CA GLY A 706 -20.78 57.10 55.60
C GLY A 706 -22.26 57.34 55.35
N SER A 707 -23.02 57.30 56.46
CA SER A 707 -24.28 58.03 56.72
C SER A 707 -25.48 57.79 55.82
N ARG A 708 -26.32 56.85 56.25
CA ARG A 708 -27.73 56.70 55.84
C ARG A 708 -28.50 57.96 56.25
N SER A 709 -28.68 58.92 55.34
CA SER A 709 -29.64 60.01 55.52
C SER A 709 -31.06 59.44 55.44
N SER A 710 -31.81 59.53 56.53
CA SER A 710 -33.15 58.97 56.71
C SER A 710 -34.26 59.90 56.20
N ASN A 711 -34.08 60.59 55.07
CA ASN A 711 -35.11 61.48 54.52
C ASN A 711 -35.35 61.27 53.01
N PRO A 712 -36.50 60.70 52.58
CA PRO A 712 -36.81 60.45 51.16
C PRO A 712 -37.22 61.70 50.35
N SER A 713 -37.17 62.90 50.93
CA SER A 713 -37.81 64.11 50.37
C SER A 713 -36.87 65.18 49.82
N THR A 714 -35.55 64.96 49.81
CA THR A 714 -34.62 65.83 49.05
C THR A 714 -34.48 65.31 47.61
N LYS A 715 -35.40 65.74 46.74
CA LYS A 715 -35.20 65.68 45.28
C LYS A 715 -33.90 66.44 44.95
N VAL A 716 -32.87 65.73 44.49
CA VAL A 716 -31.73 66.35 43.82
C VAL A 716 -32.26 66.96 42.50
N PRO A 717 -31.96 68.22 42.17
CA PRO A 717 -32.49 68.86 40.96
C PRO A 717 -32.11 68.08 39.69
N SER A 718 -33.10 67.71 38.90
CA SER A 718 -32.95 66.90 37.68
C SER A 718 -32.45 67.68 36.46
N THR A 719 -31.64 68.73 36.63
CA THR A 719 -31.30 69.66 35.52
C THR A 719 -29.86 70.15 35.46
N THR A 720 -28.91 69.53 36.17
CA THR A 720 -27.48 69.86 36.01
C THR A 720 -26.65 68.62 35.71
N SER A 721 -26.26 68.45 34.44
CA SER A 721 -25.24 67.49 34.04
C SER A 721 -23.90 67.90 34.67
N SER A 722 -23.60 67.32 35.83
CA SER A 722 -22.31 67.51 36.48
C SER A 722 -21.28 66.69 35.71
N LYS A 723 -20.55 67.32 34.79
CA LYS A 723 -19.44 66.66 34.07
C LYS A 723 -18.27 66.46 35.03
N VAL A 724 -18.23 65.29 35.66
CA VAL A 724 -17.09 64.86 36.49
C VAL A 724 -16.08 64.14 35.60
N LYS A 725 -14.80 64.45 35.77
CA LYS A 725 -13.69 63.73 35.14
C LYS A 725 -13.39 62.46 35.93
N VAL A 726 -13.56 61.30 35.29
CA VAL A 726 -13.18 60.01 35.87
C VAL A 726 -12.02 59.45 35.07
N ILE A 727 -10.93 59.11 35.75
CA ILE A 727 -9.78 58.47 35.12
C ILE A 727 -9.89 56.96 35.35
N LEU A 728 -9.96 56.22 34.26
CA LEU A 728 -9.73 54.80 34.22
C LEU A 728 -8.26 54.58 33.87
N ARG A 729 -7.54 53.84 34.71
CA ARG A 729 -6.21 53.32 34.41
C ARG A 729 -6.35 51.86 34.02
N PRO A 730 -6.55 51.56 32.74
CA PRO A 730 -6.60 50.18 32.28
C PRO A 730 -5.23 49.52 32.54
N TYR A 731 -5.25 48.37 33.21
CA TYR A 731 -4.08 47.49 33.36
C TYR A 731 -2.86 48.06 34.11
N TYR A 732 -3.08 48.99 35.04
CA TYR A 732 -2.03 49.43 35.97
C TYR A 732 -1.62 48.29 36.92
N ASN A 733 -0.37 47.82 36.83
CA ASN A 733 0.12 46.62 37.51
C ASN A 733 -0.77 45.37 37.31
N GLY A 734 -1.32 45.19 36.11
CA GLY A 734 -2.11 44.01 35.77
C GLY A 734 -3.55 44.01 36.28
N ASN A 735 -4.02 45.09 36.92
CA ASN A 735 -5.39 45.25 37.37
C ASN A 735 -6.05 46.47 36.72
N ILE A 736 -7.37 46.42 36.53
CA ILE A 736 -8.14 47.60 36.11
C ILE A 736 -8.39 48.47 37.34
N CYS A 737 -7.93 49.71 37.26
CA CYS A 737 -8.05 50.65 38.36
C CYS A 737 -8.86 51.86 37.91
N ILE A 738 -9.83 52.27 38.72
CA ILE A 738 -10.66 53.43 38.42
C ILE A 738 -10.73 54.34 39.64
N ASN A 739 -10.71 55.64 39.38
CA ASN A 739 -10.90 56.65 40.39
C ASN A 739 -12.37 57.07 40.47
N ILE A 740 -13.20 56.25 41.15
CA ILE A 740 -14.66 56.49 41.29
C ILE A 740 -14.99 57.41 42.49
N ARG A 741 -14.09 57.65 43.45
CA ARG A 741 -14.44 58.43 44.66
C ARG A 741 -14.91 59.86 44.36
N ALA A 742 -14.51 60.45 43.24
CA ALA A 742 -14.98 61.77 42.80
C ALA A 742 -16.49 61.79 42.45
N PHE A 743 -17.09 60.63 42.16
CA PHE A 743 -18.46 60.52 41.68
C PHE A 743 -19.51 60.43 42.81
N ALA A 744 -19.12 59.91 43.99
CA ALA A 744 -20.01 59.84 45.16
C ALA A 744 -20.01 61.13 46.01
N PHE A 745 -19.04 62.04 45.78
CA PHE A 745 -18.80 63.23 46.62
C PHE A 745 -18.70 64.53 45.82
N SER A 746 -19.35 64.64 44.64
CA SER A 746 -19.32 65.84 43.79
C SER A 746 -19.99 67.09 44.39
N TYR A 747 -20.20 67.12 45.71
CA TYR A 747 -20.57 68.31 46.49
C TYR A 747 -19.46 68.82 47.44
N ILE A 748 -18.22 68.33 47.31
CA ILE A 748 -17.09 68.84 48.13
C ILE A 748 -15.93 69.30 47.23
N ASN A 749 -15.50 70.54 47.49
CA ASN A 749 -14.44 71.26 46.80
C ASN A 749 -13.13 70.48 46.64
N SER A 750 -12.59 70.57 45.43
CA SER A 750 -11.18 70.58 45.01
C SER A 750 -10.07 70.03 45.93
N ASN A 751 -9.25 69.15 45.32
CA ASN A 751 -7.79 68.99 45.46
C ASN A 751 -7.19 67.75 46.16
N ASP A 752 -7.97 66.77 46.59
CA ASP A 752 -7.40 65.49 47.04
C ASP A 752 -7.67 64.36 46.02
N LEU A 753 -6.59 63.86 45.39
CA LEU A 753 -6.63 62.69 44.51
C LEU A 753 -7.14 61.46 45.29
N PRO A 754 -8.29 60.88 44.92
CA PRO A 754 -8.86 59.80 45.69
C PRO A 754 -8.19 58.44 45.43
N SER A 755 -8.17 57.61 46.47
CA SER A 755 -7.77 56.20 46.47
C SER A 755 -8.30 55.43 45.24
N LEU A 756 -7.40 54.85 44.45
CA LEU A 756 -7.75 53.91 43.38
C LEU A 756 -8.46 52.69 43.98
N PHE A 757 -9.62 52.34 43.42
CA PHE A 757 -10.25 51.04 43.70
C PHE A 757 -9.76 50.03 42.68
N TRP A 758 -9.29 48.89 43.20
CA TRP A 758 -8.75 47.78 42.41
C TRP A 758 -9.90 46.84 42.04
N ALA A 759 -10.10 46.59 40.74
CA ALA A 759 -10.91 45.45 40.29
C ALA A 759 -9.98 44.23 40.20
N SER A 760 -10.29 43.16 40.94
CA SER A 760 -9.64 41.86 40.76
C SER A 760 -10.67 40.79 40.39
N ASP A 761 -10.26 39.81 39.58
CA ASP A 761 -11.12 38.73 39.04
C ASP A 761 -11.75 37.79 40.08
N LYS A 762 -11.58 38.04 41.38
CA LYS A 762 -12.23 37.26 42.44
C LYS A 762 -12.63 38.15 43.61
N MET A 763 -13.86 38.65 43.56
CA MET A 763 -14.65 38.91 44.75
C MET A 763 -15.89 38.01 44.77
N THR A 764 -15.66 36.71 44.91
CA THR A 764 -16.65 35.80 45.49
C THR A 764 -16.50 35.84 47.01
N SER A 765 -17.49 36.45 47.66
CA SER A 765 -17.92 36.21 49.04
C SER A 765 -16.84 35.76 50.04
N SER A 766 -16.16 36.74 50.63
CA SER A 766 -15.44 36.57 51.88
C SER A 766 -16.38 36.20 53.03
N ALA A 767 -16.39 34.92 53.42
CA ALA A 767 -16.69 34.52 54.79
C ALA A 767 -15.36 34.11 55.47
N ARG A 768 -14.82 35.05 56.26
CA ARG A 768 -13.84 34.93 57.34
C ARG A 768 -13.24 33.53 57.62
N LYS A 769 -11.91 33.42 57.58
CA LYS A 769 -11.11 32.80 58.67
C LYS A 769 -9.63 33.21 58.62
N ARG A 770 -9.27 34.02 59.64
CA ARG A 770 -8.00 34.14 60.39
C ARG A 770 -6.71 33.58 59.74
N LYS A 771 -5.75 34.48 59.55
CA LYS A 771 -4.58 34.58 60.44
C LYS A 771 -4.23 36.05 60.65
#